data_AF-A0A163VD55-F1
#
_entry.id   AF-A0A163VD55-F1
#
_cell.length_a   1.000
_cell.length_b   1.000
_cell.length_c   1.000
_cell.angle_alpha   90.00
_cell.angle_beta   90.00
_cell.angle_gamma   90.00
#
_symmetry.space_group_name_H-M   'P 1'
#
loop_
_entity.id
_entity.type
_entity.pdbx_description
1 polymer ?
#
loop_
_entity_poly.entity_id
_entity_poly.type
_entity_poly.pdbx_seq_one_letter_code
_entity_poly.pdbx_strand_id
1 'polypeptide(L)'
;MNFAVLPPEINSARMHLGAGLGPMLTAAAAWDGLAVELGSAATSFSTVTTGLTGSLWLGPSSAAMADAAAPYLGWLNAAANQAEQAAVQVRLATAAFEAALAATVHPALISANRSQFVSLVLSNLFGQNATAIADAEIQYEQMWARDVAAMFDYHAGASAALSTLTPFPSTLRGLANLAGPTASGYGTAAVNAAAAAAAAAAQDITVPFRNVGLANVGQGNLGNANIGDFNFGSGNTGSGNIGSGNIGSGNVGFGNSGSLLTAGIRNIGFGNTGNNNIGIGNTGDNNIGFGNTGNGNSGIGLNGDHLRGFGGMNSGTGNVGFFNSGTGNVGIGNSGSGNWGIGNSGNGYNTGICNSGDVNSGFFNSGIVNTGIANSGSYNSGNWNSGSFNTGGFNVGDYNTGWINYGNYNTGILNVGDVDTGALISGNYSNGILWRGDYQGGGPGIGNTTGVPSSGFFNSGSGSTSGFFNSGANNSGFLNSSTGTIGNTGIDNYGALQSGLLNTGNTISGLFNVSTLSLTAAAFVSGAANTGSQMSGFFGGPSNFNIGFADTGRLNFGNANIGSFDVGSGNVGSVNFGSGNVGDANLGSGNVGFFNAGFGNLGSYNIGSANLGSYNVGPANFGEFNIGFWNAGDSNRGFANTGDNNVGFGNTGSNNIGVGLTGTGQVGFGALNSGTNNVGLFNSGANNIGLFNSGTGNVGIGNTGTGNWGIGNPGTGNTGIGNTGSYNTGLFNAGIVNTGFANTGDYNTGAANRGSFNTGWYNPGDYNTGWANPGDYNTGLFNTGNVNTGGVNSGDFNNGFFISADNQGQIAVNLNITTPTVPIDFDIRIPVYKVYQLGGQVYTIPGFYYPKTAFGNFYLGPMTIPTSTISAPYVTLTTGSPTNPIEISLHGALEGRTIPIINIVAAPGFGNSTSAPSSGFFNSGSGGSSGFGNFGANNSGWQNFSTGVLG
;
A
#
# COMPACT_ATOMS: atom_id res chain seq x y z
N MET A 1 39.87 13.00 38.50
CA MET A 1 41.05 13.59 37.79
C MET A 1 41.25 12.80 36.50
N ASN A 2 41.81 13.40 35.44
CA ASN A 2 42.11 12.67 34.19
C ASN A 2 43.62 12.46 34.07
N PHE A 3 44.08 11.22 34.19
CA PHE A 3 45.49 10.85 34.11
C PHE A 3 45.97 10.56 32.69
N ALA A 4 45.04 10.27 31.76
CA ALA A 4 45.34 9.95 30.36
C ALA A 4 45.84 11.14 29.53
N VAL A 5 45.62 12.38 30.01
CA VAL A 5 46.08 13.62 29.34
C VAL A 5 47.44 14.11 29.85
N LEU A 6 48.10 13.34 30.72
CA LEU A 6 49.41 13.66 31.28
C LEU A 6 50.46 12.68 30.72
N PRO A 7 51.61 13.16 30.22
CA PRO A 7 52.66 12.30 29.66
C PRO A 7 53.37 11.48 30.76
N PRO A 8 54.11 10.40 30.41
CA PRO A 8 54.70 9.49 31.38
C PRO A 8 55.65 10.20 32.35
N GLU A 9 56.38 11.23 31.93
CA GLU A 9 57.25 12.01 32.83
C GLU A 9 56.48 12.63 34.01
N ILE A 10 55.21 13.02 33.80
CA ILE A 10 54.39 13.64 34.84
C ILE A 10 53.71 12.59 35.72
N ASN A 11 53.21 11.49 35.15
CA ASN A 11 52.58 10.42 35.92
C ASN A 11 53.63 9.64 36.75
N SER A 12 54.72 9.19 36.13
CA SER A 12 55.86 8.55 36.79
C SER A 12 56.44 9.42 37.91
N ALA A 13 56.72 10.72 37.64
CA ALA A 13 57.29 11.59 38.66
C ALA A 13 56.34 11.83 39.84
N ARG A 14 55.03 11.96 39.61
CA ARG A 14 54.05 12.15 40.70
C ARG A 14 53.96 10.94 41.64
N MET A 15 54.23 9.73 41.15
CA MET A 15 54.25 8.53 41.99
C MET A 15 55.59 8.33 42.71
N HIS A 16 56.70 8.64 42.05
CA HIS A 16 58.04 8.47 42.61
C HIS A 16 58.47 9.62 43.54
N LEU A 17 57.74 10.75 43.56
CA LEU A 17 57.97 11.89 44.45
C LEU A 17 56.98 11.89 45.61
N GLY A 18 57.48 11.99 46.84
CA GLY A 18 56.67 12.14 48.05
C GLY A 18 57.34 11.56 49.29
N ALA A 19 56.63 11.59 50.43
CA ALA A 19 57.10 10.99 51.69
C ALA A 19 56.95 9.45 51.75
N GLY A 20 56.46 8.83 50.66
CA GLY A 20 56.18 7.40 50.57
C GLY A 20 55.05 6.94 51.50
N LEU A 21 54.94 5.62 51.64
CA LEU A 21 53.91 4.94 52.44
C LEU A 21 54.15 4.97 53.96
N GLY A 22 55.30 5.49 54.43
CA GLY A 22 55.69 5.51 55.85
C GLY A 22 54.69 6.19 56.79
N PRO A 23 54.27 7.45 56.54
CA PRO A 23 53.22 8.10 57.34
C PRO A 23 51.90 7.31 57.31
N MET A 24 51.64 6.68 56.16
CA MET A 24 50.52 5.79 55.86
C MET A 24 50.41 4.63 56.87
N LEU A 25 51.49 3.85 56.94
CA LEU A 25 51.63 2.70 57.82
C LEU A 25 51.69 3.08 59.30
N THR A 26 52.33 4.20 59.65
CA THR A 26 52.32 4.72 61.04
C THR A 26 50.90 5.06 61.49
N ALA A 27 50.06 5.63 60.60
CA ALA A 27 48.66 5.86 60.89
C ALA A 27 47.87 4.54 61.06
N ALA A 28 48.13 3.51 60.23
CA ALA A 28 47.52 2.20 60.40
C ALA A 28 47.88 1.55 61.76
N ALA A 29 49.16 1.61 62.15
CA ALA A 29 49.62 1.12 63.46
C ALA A 29 49.02 1.91 64.63
N ALA A 30 48.79 3.22 64.47
CA ALA A 30 48.08 4.03 65.47
C ALA A 30 46.59 3.66 65.58
N TRP A 31 45.93 3.32 64.45
CA TRP A 31 44.55 2.82 64.46
C TRP A 31 44.44 1.41 65.08
N ASP A 32 45.38 0.50 64.81
CA ASP A 32 45.46 -0.79 65.52
C ASP A 32 45.68 -0.57 67.03
N GLY A 33 46.59 0.33 67.40
CA GLY A 33 46.85 0.69 68.80
C GLY A 33 45.58 1.21 69.50
N LEU A 34 44.84 2.11 68.84
CA LEU A 34 43.55 2.60 69.33
C LEU A 34 42.50 1.48 69.43
N ALA A 35 42.45 0.55 68.48
CA ALA A 35 41.55 -0.60 68.53
C ALA A 35 41.86 -1.50 69.75
N VAL A 36 43.15 -1.75 70.02
CA VAL A 36 43.61 -2.49 71.22
C VAL A 36 43.30 -1.73 72.51
N GLU A 37 43.54 -0.42 72.56
CA GLU A 37 43.19 0.40 73.74
C GLU A 37 41.68 0.39 74.01
N LEU A 38 40.85 0.61 72.98
CA LEU A 38 39.38 0.57 73.09
C LEU A 38 38.86 -0.83 73.46
N GLY A 39 39.43 -1.90 72.89
CA GLY A 39 39.11 -3.28 73.26
C GLY A 39 39.53 -3.64 74.70
N SER A 40 40.67 -3.12 75.15
CA SER A 40 41.11 -3.27 76.54
C SER A 40 40.23 -2.48 77.51
N ALA A 41 39.77 -1.28 77.11
CA ALA A 41 38.82 -0.47 77.86
C ALA A 41 37.44 -1.15 77.92
N ALA A 42 36.97 -1.74 76.82
CA ALA A 42 35.76 -2.57 76.78
C ALA A 42 35.88 -3.78 77.71
N THR A 43 37.00 -4.49 77.69
CA THR A 43 37.24 -5.67 78.55
C THR A 43 37.32 -5.29 80.03
N SER A 44 38.01 -4.20 80.36
CA SER A 44 38.11 -3.65 81.72
C SER A 44 36.73 -3.19 82.23
N PHE A 45 35.99 -2.43 81.41
CA PHE A 45 34.64 -1.97 81.72
C PHE A 45 33.65 -3.15 81.85
N SER A 46 33.78 -4.18 81.02
CA SER A 46 33.03 -5.44 81.13
C SER A 46 33.37 -6.18 82.43
N THR A 47 34.64 -6.17 82.87
CA THR A 47 35.07 -6.81 84.13
C THR A 47 34.49 -6.06 85.35
N VAL A 48 34.49 -4.73 85.33
CA VAL A 48 33.87 -3.91 86.39
C VAL A 48 32.34 -4.12 86.44
N THR A 49 31.67 -4.10 85.28
CA THR A 49 30.21 -4.25 85.20
C THR A 49 29.73 -5.67 85.52
N THR A 50 30.46 -6.71 85.12
CA THR A 50 30.17 -8.09 85.57
C THR A 50 30.48 -8.29 87.05
N GLY A 51 31.49 -7.60 87.59
CA GLY A 51 31.79 -7.56 89.02
C GLY A 51 30.62 -7.05 89.89
N LEU A 52 29.83 -6.09 89.39
CA LEU A 52 28.59 -5.61 90.03
C LEU A 52 27.52 -6.72 90.16
N THR A 53 27.52 -7.69 89.25
CA THR A 53 26.54 -8.79 89.22
C THR A 53 27.05 -10.12 89.80
N GLY A 54 28.37 -10.26 89.98
CA GLY A 54 29.01 -11.52 90.42
C GLY A 54 29.49 -11.56 91.87
N SER A 55 29.31 -10.49 92.64
CA SER A 55 29.86 -10.33 94.01
C SER A 55 28.84 -9.76 95.01
N LEU A 56 29.27 -9.57 96.27
CA LEU A 56 28.55 -9.16 97.50
C LEU A 56 27.40 -8.12 97.45
N TRP A 57 27.11 -7.46 96.32
CA TRP A 57 26.10 -6.40 96.17
C TRP A 57 24.99 -6.74 95.13
N LEU A 58 24.67 -8.02 94.97
CA LEU A 58 23.58 -8.50 94.10
C LEU A 58 22.20 -7.93 94.51
N GLY A 59 21.56 -7.19 93.60
CA GLY A 59 20.20 -6.67 93.77
C GLY A 59 19.69 -5.84 92.57
N PRO A 60 18.42 -5.39 92.58
CA PRO A 60 17.80 -4.69 91.45
C PRO A 60 18.57 -3.45 90.98
N SER A 61 19.18 -2.69 91.90
CA SER A 61 19.98 -1.51 91.57
C SER A 61 21.31 -1.86 90.86
N SER A 62 21.94 -2.99 91.20
CA SER A 62 23.16 -3.46 90.51
C SER A 62 22.84 -3.97 89.10
N ALA A 63 21.71 -4.64 88.90
CA ALA A 63 21.21 -5.06 87.60
C ALA A 63 20.90 -3.85 86.70
N ALA A 64 20.12 -2.89 87.21
CA ALA A 64 19.80 -1.66 86.46
C ALA A 64 21.05 -0.83 86.10
N MET A 65 22.09 -0.86 86.94
CA MET A 65 23.37 -0.20 86.64
C MET A 65 24.18 -0.95 85.57
N ALA A 66 24.13 -2.29 85.54
CA ALA A 66 24.73 -3.09 84.48
C ALA A 66 24.00 -2.89 83.14
N ASP A 67 22.66 -2.87 83.15
CA ASP A 67 21.84 -2.60 81.97
C ASP A 67 22.09 -1.20 81.39
N ALA A 68 22.20 -0.18 82.26
CA ALA A 68 22.54 1.19 81.84
C ALA A 68 23.97 1.32 81.29
N ALA A 69 24.87 0.42 81.67
CA ALA A 69 26.27 0.38 81.20
C ALA A 69 26.43 -0.36 79.86
N ALA A 70 25.55 -1.32 79.54
CA ALA A 70 25.63 -2.13 78.33
C ALA A 70 25.67 -1.33 77.00
N PRO A 71 24.92 -0.23 76.80
CA PRO A 71 25.06 0.63 75.62
C PRO A 71 26.46 1.22 75.43
N TYR A 72 27.15 1.58 76.51
CA TYR A 72 28.52 2.10 76.42
C TYR A 72 29.53 1.01 76.10
N LEU A 73 29.36 -0.19 76.68
CA LEU A 73 30.17 -1.36 76.34
C LEU A 73 29.96 -1.76 74.86
N GLY A 74 28.73 -1.71 74.36
CA GLY A 74 28.43 -1.92 72.94
C GLY A 74 29.10 -0.88 72.03
N TRP A 75 29.07 0.39 72.43
CA TRP A 75 29.77 1.47 71.70
C TRP A 75 31.30 1.30 71.71
N LEU A 76 31.91 0.93 72.84
CA LEU A 76 33.35 0.68 72.93
C LEU A 76 33.80 -0.47 72.01
N ASN A 77 33.05 -1.58 71.99
CA ASN A 77 33.34 -2.70 71.08
C ASN A 77 33.13 -2.31 69.61
N ALA A 78 32.08 -1.56 69.28
CA ALA A 78 31.85 -1.08 67.92
C ALA A 78 32.94 -0.11 67.45
N ALA A 79 33.38 0.80 68.32
CA ALA A 79 34.47 1.74 68.04
C ALA A 79 35.83 1.03 67.89
N ALA A 80 36.10 -0.02 68.69
CA ALA A 80 37.28 -0.86 68.53
C ALA A 80 37.30 -1.55 67.17
N ASN A 81 36.19 -2.22 66.78
CA ASN A 81 36.05 -2.88 65.48
C ASN A 81 36.17 -1.89 64.31
N GLN A 82 35.65 -0.67 64.43
CA GLN A 82 35.79 0.37 63.40
C GLN A 82 37.22 0.94 63.32
N ALA A 83 37.93 1.06 64.44
CA ALA A 83 39.35 1.43 64.44
C ALA A 83 40.21 0.34 63.78
N GLU A 84 39.92 -0.95 64.03
CA GLU A 84 40.54 -2.08 63.34
C GLU A 84 40.25 -2.06 61.83
N GLN A 85 38.98 -1.86 61.44
CA GLN A 85 38.60 -1.69 60.04
C GLN A 85 39.32 -0.51 59.38
N ALA A 86 39.46 0.63 60.08
CA ALA A 86 40.20 1.78 59.57
C ALA A 86 41.67 1.43 59.32
N ALA A 87 42.34 0.72 60.23
CA ALA A 87 43.69 0.25 60.03
C ALA A 87 43.82 -0.71 58.83
N VAL A 88 42.86 -1.61 58.63
CA VAL A 88 42.79 -2.51 57.47
C VAL A 88 42.60 -1.73 56.16
N GLN A 89 41.70 -0.75 56.10
CA GLN A 89 41.50 0.03 54.87
C GLN A 89 42.68 0.95 54.55
N VAL A 90 43.36 1.50 55.56
CA VAL A 90 44.62 2.22 55.36
C VAL A 90 45.69 1.29 54.77
N ARG A 91 45.81 0.05 55.27
CA ARG A 91 46.70 -0.97 54.69
C ARG A 91 46.35 -1.30 53.24
N LEU A 92 45.08 -1.46 52.91
CA LEU A 92 44.63 -1.72 51.53
C LEU A 92 44.90 -0.52 50.59
N ALA A 93 44.71 0.71 51.07
CA ALA A 93 45.09 1.91 50.33
C ALA A 93 46.61 2.02 50.12
N THR A 94 47.43 1.66 51.12
CA THR A 94 48.89 1.60 50.93
C THR A 94 49.32 0.49 49.98
N ALA A 95 48.63 -0.66 49.96
CA ALA A 95 48.89 -1.73 48.99
C ALA A 95 48.52 -1.31 47.56
N ALA A 96 47.44 -0.55 47.38
CA ALA A 96 47.10 0.05 46.09
C ALA A 96 48.17 1.07 45.63
N PHE A 97 48.72 1.87 46.55
CA PHE A 97 49.83 2.79 46.26
C PHE A 97 51.11 2.03 45.89
N GLU A 98 51.48 0.98 46.63
CA GLU A 98 52.67 0.16 46.36
C GLU A 98 52.56 -0.58 45.02
N ALA A 99 51.40 -1.18 44.73
CA ALA A 99 51.13 -1.80 43.43
C ALA A 99 51.24 -0.78 42.28
N ALA A 100 50.73 0.43 42.47
CA ALA A 100 50.83 1.50 41.48
C ALA A 100 52.26 2.04 41.30
N LEU A 101 53.03 2.16 42.38
CA LEU A 101 54.44 2.54 42.34
C LEU A 101 55.30 1.48 41.62
N ALA A 102 55.01 0.18 41.80
CA ALA A 102 55.68 -0.90 41.10
C ALA A 102 55.20 -1.08 39.63
N ALA A 103 53.95 -0.71 39.35
CA ALA A 103 53.37 -0.75 38.01
C ALA A 103 53.80 0.44 37.15
N THR A 104 53.91 1.65 37.72
CA THR A 104 54.43 2.82 37.02
C THR A 104 55.89 2.63 36.58
N VAL A 105 56.25 3.38 35.56
CA VAL A 105 57.59 3.37 34.97
C VAL A 105 58.52 4.23 35.83
N HIS A 106 59.78 3.80 35.97
CA HIS A 106 60.75 4.61 36.67
C HIS A 106 61.20 5.78 35.77
N PRO A 107 61.20 7.06 36.23
CA PRO A 107 61.54 8.23 35.41
C PRO A 107 62.88 8.14 34.67
N ALA A 108 63.86 7.42 35.22
CA ALA A 108 65.16 7.19 34.57
C ALA A 108 65.06 6.38 33.27
N LEU A 109 64.10 5.46 33.13
CA LEU A 109 63.89 4.69 31.89
C LEU A 109 63.31 5.58 30.79
N ILE A 110 62.40 6.48 31.13
CA ILE A 110 61.82 7.46 30.21
C ILE A 110 62.91 8.43 29.73
N SER A 111 63.77 8.92 30.65
CA SER A 111 64.91 9.77 30.30
C SER A 111 65.97 9.04 29.44
N ALA A 112 66.28 7.78 29.74
CA ALA A 112 67.18 6.95 28.94
C ALA A 112 66.63 6.73 27.53
N ASN A 113 65.33 6.43 27.42
CA ASN A 113 64.64 6.28 26.15
C ASN A 113 64.65 7.58 25.31
N ARG A 114 64.30 8.73 25.89
CA ARG A 114 64.32 10.01 25.16
C ARG A 114 65.73 10.44 24.75
N SER A 115 66.75 10.18 25.57
CA SER A 115 68.15 10.47 25.20
C SER A 115 68.68 9.52 24.12
N GLN A 116 68.31 8.23 24.16
CA GLN A 116 68.58 7.27 23.10
C GLN A 116 67.89 7.67 21.78
N PHE A 117 66.60 8.04 21.83
CA PHE A 117 65.87 8.56 20.68
C PHE A 117 66.60 9.76 20.05
N VAL A 118 66.98 10.77 20.83
CA VAL A 118 67.69 11.96 20.31
C VAL A 118 69.03 11.56 19.69
N SER A 119 69.78 10.64 20.30
CA SER A 119 71.05 10.14 19.75
C SER A 119 70.86 9.36 18.44
N LEU A 120 69.80 8.55 18.33
CA LEU A 120 69.47 7.80 17.12
C LEU A 120 69.02 8.74 16.00
N VAL A 121 68.17 9.72 16.29
CA VAL A 121 67.74 10.75 15.33
C VAL A 121 68.91 11.56 14.80
N LEU A 122 69.81 12.03 15.67
CA LEU A 122 70.99 12.81 15.28
C LEU A 122 71.99 12.02 14.43
N SER A 123 72.00 10.68 14.55
CA SER A 123 72.86 9.79 13.75
C SER A 123 72.18 9.22 12.49
N ASN A 124 70.88 9.49 12.28
CA ASN A 124 70.09 8.89 11.20
C ASN A 124 70.26 9.55 9.81
N LEU A 125 71.46 10.03 9.48
CA LEU A 125 71.71 10.86 8.28
C LEU A 125 71.34 10.18 6.95
N PHE A 126 71.34 8.83 6.91
CA PHE A 126 70.97 8.01 5.75
C PHE A 126 69.73 7.13 5.96
N GLY A 127 68.92 7.41 6.99
CA GLY A 127 67.69 6.64 7.29
C GLY A 127 67.90 5.25 7.91
N GLN A 128 69.14 4.79 8.08
CA GLN A 128 69.48 3.44 8.57
C GLN A 128 69.04 3.15 10.01
N ASN A 129 68.91 4.17 10.86
CA ASN A 129 68.45 4.04 12.25
C ASN A 129 66.93 4.19 12.39
N ALA A 130 66.17 4.34 11.29
CA ALA A 130 64.72 4.58 11.34
C ALA A 130 63.94 3.51 12.13
N THR A 131 64.32 2.23 12.01
CA THR A 131 63.73 1.13 12.80
C THR A 131 64.01 1.30 14.30
N ALA A 132 65.26 1.58 14.68
CA ALA A 132 65.65 1.77 16.08
C ALA A 132 65.01 3.03 16.71
N ILE A 133 64.71 4.06 15.91
CA ILE A 133 63.97 5.26 16.33
C ILE A 133 62.51 4.90 16.61
N ALA A 134 61.85 4.20 15.68
CA ALA A 134 60.48 3.73 15.88
C ALA A 134 60.37 2.78 17.08
N ASP A 135 61.34 1.87 17.28
CA ASP A 135 61.41 1.01 18.46
C ASP A 135 61.54 1.82 19.77
N ALA A 136 62.30 2.91 19.76
CA ALA A 136 62.42 3.80 20.92
C ALA A 136 61.08 4.49 21.24
N GLU A 137 60.30 4.94 20.28
CA GLU A 137 59.00 5.57 20.59
C GLU A 137 57.85 4.60 20.81
N ILE A 138 57.91 3.40 20.25
CA ILE A 138 57.03 2.30 20.70
C ILE A 138 57.29 2.01 22.19
N GLN A 139 58.54 2.01 22.64
CA GLN A 139 58.85 1.91 24.07
C GLN A 139 58.35 3.11 24.88
N TYR A 140 58.43 4.34 24.35
CA TYR A 140 57.91 5.54 25.02
C TYR A 140 56.38 5.48 25.21
N GLU A 141 55.64 5.14 24.17
CA GLU A 141 54.18 5.02 24.22
C GLU A 141 53.73 3.83 25.09
N GLN A 142 54.50 2.72 25.10
CA GLN A 142 54.28 1.63 26.07
C GLN A 142 54.48 2.10 27.51
N MET A 143 55.47 2.96 27.78
CA MET A 143 55.68 3.56 29.09
C MET A 143 54.52 4.50 29.47
N TRP A 144 53.99 5.29 28.52
CA TRP A 144 52.81 6.13 28.75
C TRP A 144 51.56 5.31 29.07
N ALA A 145 51.23 4.31 28.23
CA ALA A 145 50.07 3.45 28.44
C ALA A 145 50.13 2.71 29.79
N ARG A 146 51.32 2.23 30.18
CA ARG A 146 51.57 1.55 31.45
C ARG A 146 51.35 2.48 32.66
N ASP A 147 51.84 3.72 32.60
CA ASP A 147 51.61 4.72 33.65
C ASP A 147 50.14 5.09 33.79
N VAL A 148 49.43 5.28 32.67
CA VAL A 148 48.01 5.63 32.67
C VAL A 148 47.17 4.50 33.26
N ALA A 149 47.45 3.25 32.90
CA ALA A 149 46.81 2.08 33.50
C ALA A 149 47.05 2.02 35.01
N ALA A 150 48.31 2.15 35.46
CA ALA A 150 48.67 2.14 36.87
C ALA A 150 47.93 3.24 37.68
N MET A 151 47.72 4.44 37.10
CA MET A 151 46.98 5.53 37.76
C MET A 151 45.47 5.34 37.80
N PHE A 152 44.87 4.67 36.81
CA PHE A 152 43.47 4.29 36.89
C PHE A 152 43.24 3.15 37.89
N ASP A 153 44.11 2.14 37.91
CA ASP A 153 44.06 1.05 38.88
C ASP A 153 44.28 1.57 40.32
N TYR A 154 45.22 2.50 40.51
CA TYR A 154 45.42 3.18 41.80
C TYR A 154 44.16 3.92 42.25
N HIS A 155 43.55 4.71 41.36
CA HIS A 155 42.32 5.44 41.67
C HIS A 155 41.17 4.49 42.02
N ALA A 156 41.01 3.38 41.29
CA ALA A 156 39.99 2.38 41.56
C ALA A 156 40.23 1.69 42.91
N GLY A 157 41.45 1.21 43.18
CA GLY A 157 41.80 0.54 44.43
C GLY A 157 41.68 1.44 45.66
N ALA A 158 42.18 2.67 45.59
CA ALA A 158 42.06 3.66 46.66
C ALA A 158 40.60 4.06 46.91
N SER A 159 39.80 4.26 45.86
CA SER A 159 38.36 4.57 45.99
C SER A 159 37.57 3.42 46.61
N ALA A 160 37.90 2.17 46.25
CA ALA A 160 37.27 0.98 46.83
C ALA A 160 37.58 0.86 48.33
N ALA A 161 38.84 1.03 48.75
CA ALA A 161 39.22 1.02 50.15
C ALA A 161 38.47 2.11 50.96
N LEU A 162 38.42 3.34 50.42
CA LEU A 162 37.72 4.47 51.03
C LEU A 162 36.20 4.26 51.15
N SER A 163 35.56 3.62 50.16
CA SER A 163 34.11 3.43 50.14
C SER A 163 33.55 2.52 51.24
N THR A 164 34.41 1.68 51.85
CA THR A 164 34.03 0.77 52.94
C THR A 164 34.13 1.40 54.32
N LEU A 165 34.72 2.59 54.45
CA LEU A 165 34.87 3.29 55.73
C LEU A 165 33.55 3.93 56.16
N THR A 166 32.84 3.26 57.08
CA THR A 166 31.65 3.83 57.73
C THR A 166 32.04 4.91 58.75
N PRO A 167 31.28 6.02 58.88
CA PRO A 167 31.47 6.98 59.97
C PRO A 167 31.35 6.34 61.37
N PHE A 168 32.08 6.89 62.35
CA PHE A 168 31.94 6.47 63.75
C PHE A 168 30.53 6.78 64.30
N PRO A 169 29.91 5.88 65.09
CA PRO A 169 28.55 6.04 65.58
C PRO A 169 28.42 7.21 66.56
N SER A 170 27.46 8.09 66.27
CA SER A 170 27.27 9.38 66.94
C SER A 170 26.53 9.26 68.27
N THR A 171 27.29 9.17 69.36
CA THR A 171 26.88 9.31 70.78
C THR A 171 25.96 8.22 71.36
N LEU A 172 26.14 7.99 72.67
CA LEU A 172 25.45 7.00 73.52
C LEU A 172 23.91 7.03 73.48
N ARG A 173 23.30 8.08 72.92
CA ARG A 173 21.84 8.29 72.91
C ARG A 173 21.10 7.41 71.90
N GLY A 174 21.80 6.86 70.89
CA GLY A 174 21.20 6.00 69.87
C GLY A 174 20.94 4.55 70.28
N LEU A 175 21.70 3.99 71.24
CA LEU A 175 21.59 2.58 71.65
C LEU A 175 20.51 2.32 72.73
N ALA A 176 19.90 3.36 73.30
CA ALA A 176 18.92 3.24 74.38
C ALA A 176 17.58 2.59 73.99
N ASN A 177 17.32 2.41 72.69
CA ASN A 177 16.06 1.83 72.16
C ASN A 177 16.08 0.28 72.03
N LEU A 178 17.09 -0.41 72.56
CA LEU A 178 17.21 -1.88 72.49
C LEU A 178 16.83 -2.61 73.79
N ALA A 179 16.24 -1.91 74.76
CA ALA A 179 15.83 -2.50 76.05
C ALA A 179 14.34 -2.91 76.05
N GLY A 180 14.08 -4.20 75.79
CA GLY A 180 12.86 -4.91 76.19
C GLY A 180 12.16 -5.72 75.08
N PRO A 181 11.35 -6.74 75.42
CA PRO A 181 10.95 -7.19 76.76
C PRO A 181 11.42 -8.62 77.12
N THR A 182 11.25 -8.98 78.39
CA THR A 182 11.39 -10.34 78.90
C THR A 182 10.15 -11.22 78.64
N ALA A 183 10.39 -12.53 78.52
CA ALA A 183 9.47 -13.66 78.71
C ALA A 183 8.47 -14.06 77.59
N SER A 184 8.44 -15.39 77.38
CA SER A 184 7.48 -16.21 76.61
C SER A 184 7.53 -16.17 75.07
N GLY A 185 7.72 -17.35 74.46
CA GLY A 185 7.59 -17.58 73.01
C GLY A 185 8.78 -18.30 72.37
N TYR A 186 8.84 -19.64 72.46
CA TYR A 186 9.72 -20.41 71.58
C TYR A 186 9.17 -20.41 70.15
N GLY A 187 9.86 -19.75 69.22
CA GLY A 187 9.51 -19.78 67.80
C GLY A 187 10.22 -18.72 66.95
N THR A 188 10.57 -19.11 65.72
CA THR A 188 10.89 -18.25 64.54
C THR A 188 12.09 -17.28 64.53
N ALA A 189 12.79 -17.01 65.64
CA ALA A 189 14.00 -16.16 65.60
C ALA A 189 15.22 -16.78 64.86
N ALA A 190 15.32 -18.12 64.82
CA ALA A 190 16.44 -18.81 64.16
C ALA A 190 16.37 -18.84 62.62
N VAL A 191 15.18 -18.62 62.03
CA VAL A 191 15.00 -18.74 60.57
C VAL A 191 15.48 -17.48 59.84
N ASN A 192 15.29 -16.30 60.43
CA ASN A 192 15.71 -15.04 59.80
C ASN A 192 17.20 -14.73 60.00
N ALA A 193 17.82 -15.19 61.10
CA ALA A 193 19.27 -15.13 61.27
C ALA A 193 20.00 -16.10 60.30
N ALA A 194 19.46 -17.30 60.10
CA ALA A 194 19.96 -18.23 59.11
C ALA A 194 19.75 -17.73 57.67
N ALA A 195 18.63 -17.06 57.38
CA ALA A 195 18.39 -16.45 56.06
C ALA A 195 19.33 -15.28 55.76
N ALA A 196 19.64 -14.42 56.75
CA ALA A 196 20.61 -13.35 56.58
C ALA A 196 22.05 -13.88 56.40
N ALA A 197 22.44 -14.91 57.16
CA ALA A 197 23.74 -15.56 57.00
C ALA A 197 23.84 -16.37 55.69
N ALA A 198 22.75 -17.02 55.25
CA ALA A 198 22.70 -17.72 53.97
C ALA A 198 22.68 -16.74 52.78
N ALA A 199 22.07 -15.57 52.90
CA ALA A 199 22.16 -14.51 51.88
C ALA A 199 23.58 -13.95 51.75
N ALA A 200 24.33 -13.84 52.86
CA ALA A 200 25.75 -13.48 52.83
C ALA A 200 26.63 -14.61 52.25
N ALA A 201 26.35 -15.87 52.60
CA ALA A 201 27.11 -17.03 52.09
C ALA A 201 26.77 -17.40 50.63
N ALA A 202 25.59 -17.02 50.13
CA ALA A 202 25.18 -17.24 48.74
C ALA A 202 25.86 -16.30 47.73
N GLN A 203 26.61 -15.27 48.18
CA GLN A 203 27.40 -14.44 47.27
C GLN A 203 28.73 -15.09 46.83
N ASP A 204 29.21 -16.15 47.49
CA ASP A 204 30.57 -16.68 47.31
C ASP A 204 30.68 -17.84 46.28
N ILE A 205 29.64 -18.04 45.46
CA ILE A 205 29.75 -18.73 44.15
C ILE A 205 29.25 -17.82 43.02
N THR A 206 29.41 -16.50 43.19
CA THR A 206 29.47 -15.60 42.04
C THR A 206 30.92 -15.49 41.63
N VAL A 207 31.34 -16.26 40.63
CA VAL A 207 32.52 -15.89 39.84
C VAL A 207 32.22 -14.47 39.37
N PRO A 208 32.96 -13.43 39.79
CA PRO A 208 32.64 -12.08 39.36
C PRO A 208 32.87 -12.06 37.86
N PHE A 209 31.78 -12.02 37.09
CA PHE A 209 31.87 -11.85 35.65
C PHE A 209 32.53 -10.51 35.44
N ARG A 210 33.85 -10.50 35.20
CA ARG A 210 34.60 -9.26 35.10
C ARG A 210 34.14 -8.51 33.87
N ASN A 211 34.10 -7.18 33.97
CA ASN A 211 33.93 -6.37 32.78
C ASN A 211 35.13 -6.60 31.85
N VAL A 212 34.87 -6.90 30.58
CA VAL A 212 35.87 -7.11 29.54
C VAL A 212 35.72 -5.99 28.52
N GLY A 213 36.60 -5.00 28.59
CA GLY A 213 36.57 -3.78 27.78
C GLY A 213 36.58 -2.51 28.64
N LEU A 214 36.65 -1.36 27.97
CA LEU A 214 36.98 -0.07 28.58
C LEU A 214 35.74 0.68 29.08
N ALA A 215 35.87 1.41 30.20
CA ALA A 215 34.87 2.35 30.73
C ALA A 215 33.48 1.74 31.10
N ASN A 216 33.41 0.46 31.48
CA ASN A 216 32.17 -0.16 31.96
C ASN A 216 31.93 0.11 33.45
N VAL A 217 30.67 0.37 33.83
CA VAL A 217 30.18 0.57 35.20
C VAL A 217 29.13 -0.48 35.54
N GLY A 218 29.38 -1.34 36.53
CA GLY A 218 28.57 -2.54 36.84
C GLY A 218 29.43 -3.81 36.79
N GLN A 219 28.81 -4.99 36.71
CA GLN A 219 29.48 -6.29 36.54
C GLN A 219 29.00 -7.04 35.29
N GLY A 220 29.81 -7.95 34.77
CA GLY A 220 29.44 -8.88 33.70
C GLY A 220 29.37 -8.30 32.29
N ASN A 221 29.91 -7.10 32.06
CA ASN A 221 29.83 -6.44 30.77
C ASN A 221 30.95 -6.88 29.79
N LEU A 222 30.67 -7.08 28.52
CA LEU A 222 31.63 -7.42 27.47
C LEU A 222 31.51 -6.43 26.30
N GLY A 223 32.46 -5.49 26.20
CA GLY A 223 32.48 -4.35 25.28
C GLY A 223 32.84 -3.05 26.00
N ASN A 224 32.55 -1.88 25.43
CA ASN A 224 33.02 -0.59 25.97
C ASN A 224 31.87 0.33 26.42
N ALA A 225 32.11 1.15 27.45
CA ALA A 225 31.23 2.24 27.90
C ALA A 225 29.79 1.83 28.29
N ASN A 226 29.60 0.64 28.87
CA ASN A 226 28.29 0.21 29.38
C ASN A 226 28.05 0.70 30.82
N ILE A 227 26.81 1.02 31.16
CA ILE A 227 26.36 1.42 32.51
C ILE A 227 25.22 0.48 32.93
N GLY A 228 25.49 -0.46 33.83
CA GLY A 228 24.59 -1.53 34.26
C GLY A 228 25.30 -2.88 34.25
N ASP A 229 24.56 -3.96 34.54
CA ASP A 229 25.12 -5.31 34.67
C ASP A 229 24.83 -6.19 33.44
N PHE A 230 25.70 -7.15 33.15
CA PHE A 230 25.53 -8.21 32.15
C PHE A 230 25.25 -7.74 30.70
N ASN A 231 25.82 -6.63 30.25
CA ASN A 231 25.66 -6.16 28.88
C ASN A 231 26.73 -6.74 27.92
N PHE A 232 26.33 -7.26 26.77
CA PHE A 232 27.21 -7.70 25.69
C PHE A 232 27.14 -6.70 24.52
N GLY A 233 28.16 -5.89 24.30
CA GLY A 233 28.20 -4.81 23.32
C GLY A 233 28.71 -3.50 23.93
N SER A 234 28.50 -2.37 23.27
CA SER A 234 29.06 -1.07 23.70
C SER A 234 28.03 0.02 23.87
N GLY A 235 28.24 0.93 24.82
CA GLY A 235 27.44 2.14 25.01
C GLY A 235 26.01 1.90 25.53
N ASN A 236 25.75 0.77 26.19
CA ASN A 236 24.42 0.47 26.74
C ASN A 236 24.20 1.15 28.11
N THR A 237 22.97 1.56 28.41
CA THR A 237 22.56 2.10 29.72
C THR A 237 21.37 1.29 30.26
N GLY A 238 21.57 0.56 31.35
CA GLY A 238 20.69 -0.46 31.92
C GLY A 238 21.33 -1.85 31.86
N SER A 239 20.62 -2.90 32.30
CA SER A 239 21.20 -4.23 32.52
C SER A 239 20.69 -5.30 31.55
N GLY A 240 21.54 -6.28 31.23
CA GLY A 240 21.20 -7.48 30.46
C GLY A 240 20.96 -7.24 28.97
N ASN A 241 21.54 -6.19 28.39
CA ASN A 241 21.38 -5.90 26.96
C ASN A 241 22.40 -6.67 26.09
N ILE A 242 22.03 -7.04 24.87
CA ILE A 242 22.90 -7.67 23.88
C ILE A 242 22.89 -6.79 22.62
N GLY A 243 24.05 -6.41 22.10
CA GLY A 243 24.23 -5.37 21.08
C GLY A 243 24.56 -4.00 21.70
N SER A 244 24.54 -2.92 20.90
CA SER A 244 25.14 -1.63 21.29
C SER A 244 24.16 -0.45 21.28
N GLY A 245 24.39 0.52 22.17
CA GLY A 245 23.65 1.79 22.24
C GLY A 245 22.22 1.70 22.77
N ASN A 246 21.87 0.65 23.51
CA ASN A 246 20.52 0.47 24.06
C ASN A 246 20.32 1.26 25.37
N ILE A 247 19.15 1.85 25.56
CA ILE A 247 18.74 2.59 26.76
C ILE A 247 17.53 1.89 27.41
N GLY A 248 17.83 1.08 28.41
CA GLY A 248 16.89 0.24 29.15
C GLY A 248 17.48 -1.13 29.47
N SER A 249 16.63 -2.11 29.80
CA SER A 249 17.10 -3.42 30.28
C SER A 249 16.53 -4.60 29.48
N GLY A 250 17.36 -5.62 29.27
CA GLY A 250 17.00 -6.85 28.56
C GLY A 250 16.77 -6.69 27.06
N ASN A 251 17.28 -5.63 26.42
CA ASN A 251 17.12 -5.40 24.99
C ASN A 251 18.15 -6.19 24.18
N VAL A 252 17.77 -6.65 22.97
CA VAL A 252 18.65 -7.39 22.05
C VAL A 252 18.71 -6.64 20.73
N GLY A 253 19.90 -6.37 20.19
CA GLY A 253 20.13 -5.55 19.00
C GLY A 253 20.64 -4.15 19.34
N PHE A 254 20.31 -3.14 18.54
CA PHE A 254 21.00 -1.85 18.57
C PHE A 254 20.07 -0.65 18.71
N GLY A 255 20.46 0.33 19.51
CA GLY A 255 19.78 1.63 19.59
C GLY A 255 18.34 1.59 20.13
N ASN A 256 17.93 0.53 20.81
CA ASN A 256 16.58 0.45 21.39
C ASN A 256 16.47 1.36 22.62
N SER A 257 15.34 2.03 22.80
CA SER A 257 15.08 2.96 23.90
C SER A 257 13.66 2.80 24.43
N GLY A 258 13.34 3.47 25.55
CA GLY A 258 11.97 3.57 26.05
C GLY A 258 11.32 4.91 25.71
N SER A 259 9.99 5.00 25.85
CA SER A 259 9.25 6.22 25.51
C SER A 259 9.51 7.35 26.52
N LEU A 260 10.16 8.41 26.04
CA LEU A 260 10.39 9.77 26.57
C LEU A 260 10.93 9.96 28.01
N LEU A 261 10.55 9.12 28.97
CA LEU A 261 11.02 9.12 30.37
C LEU A 261 11.12 7.70 31.00
N THR A 262 10.71 6.65 30.29
CA THR A 262 10.72 5.26 30.80
C THR A 262 11.88 4.47 30.20
N ALA A 263 12.48 3.55 30.96
CA ALA A 263 13.48 2.61 30.42
C ALA A 263 12.82 1.63 29.43
N GLY A 264 13.42 1.39 28.27
CA GLY A 264 12.91 0.42 27.30
C GLY A 264 13.19 -1.01 27.74
N ILE A 265 12.15 -1.83 27.87
CA ILE A 265 12.29 -3.22 28.38
C ILE A 265 12.06 -4.23 27.25
N ARG A 266 12.99 -5.19 27.10
CA ARG A 266 12.86 -6.37 26.23
C ARG A 266 12.53 -6.09 24.76
N ASN A 267 13.02 -4.99 24.20
CA ASN A 267 12.96 -4.78 22.75
C ASN A 267 14.00 -5.68 22.05
N ILE A 268 13.62 -6.28 20.92
CA ILE A 268 14.47 -7.15 20.10
C ILE A 268 14.56 -6.53 18.70
N GLY A 269 15.77 -6.28 18.21
CA GLY A 269 16.04 -5.66 16.91
C GLY A 269 16.63 -4.25 17.02
N PHE A 270 16.19 -3.33 16.17
CA PHE A 270 16.90 -2.07 15.92
C PHE A 270 16.01 -0.84 16.13
N GLY A 271 16.46 0.13 16.93
CA GLY A 271 15.84 1.46 17.01
C GLY A 271 14.40 1.49 17.51
N ASN A 272 13.94 0.48 18.24
CA ASN A 272 12.59 0.46 18.80
C ASN A 272 12.48 1.42 20.00
N THR A 273 11.32 2.05 20.18
CA THR A 273 11.04 3.03 21.25
C THR A 273 9.80 2.60 22.04
N GLY A 274 10.00 2.06 23.24
CA GLY A 274 8.94 1.51 24.10
C GLY A 274 9.34 0.18 24.74
N ASN A 275 8.41 -0.77 24.87
CA ASN A 275 8.63 -2.06 25.53
C ASN A 275 8.16 -3.25 24.68
N ASN A 276 8.82 -4.41 24.84
CA ASN A 276 8.50 -5.69 24.19
C ASN A 276 8.35 -5.63 22.66
N ASN A 277 8.95 -4.64 21.99
CA ASN A 277 8.87 -4.55 20.53
C ASN A 277 9.87 -5.52 19.86
N ILE A 278 9.46 -6.20 18.79
CA ILE A 278 10.29 -7.15 18.04
C ILE A 278 10.40 -6.70 16.58
N GLY A 279 11.56 -6.22 16.16
CA GLY A 279 11.87 -5.84 14.78
C GLY A 279 12.58 -4.48 14.70
N ILE A 280 12.20 -3.62 13.75
CA ILE A 280 12.95 -2.38 13.45
C ILE A 280 12.06 -1.15 13.57
N GLY A 281 12.46 -0.14 14.34
CA GLY A 281 11.88 1.20 14.33
C GLY A 281 10.45 1.31 14.84
N ASN A 282 9.98 0.35 15.64
CA ASN A 282 8.62 0.41 16.21
C ASN A 282 8.55 1.41 17.36
N THR A 283 7.43 2.12 17.52
CA THR A 283 7.18 3.12 18.56
C THR A 283 5.88 2.82 19.32
N GLY A 284 5.97 2.62 20.63
CA GLY A 284 4.88 2.13 21.50
C GLY A 284 5.21 0.75 22.08
N ASP A 285 4.22 0.00 22.56
CA ASP A 285 4.46 -1.26 23.28
C ASP A 285 3.95 -2.52 22.55
N ASN A 286 4.68 -3.63 22.67
CA ASN A 286 4.34 -4.97 22.14
C ASN A 286 4.14 -5.05 20.61
N ASN A 287 4.82 -4.20 19.83
CA ASN A 287 4.74 -4.27 18.36
C ASN A 287 5.71 -5.30 17.76
N ILE A 288 5.31 -5.98 16.70
CA ILE A 288 6.12 -6.96 15.96
C ILE A 288 6.23 -6.52 14.50
N GLY A 289 7.45 -6.44 13.97
CA GLY A 289 7.76 -6.09 12.58
C GLY A 289 8.48 -4.74 12.44
N PHE A 290 8.11 -3.93 11.44
CA PHE A 290 8.93 -2.81 10.98
C PHE A 290 8.15 -1.49 11.00
N GLY A 291 8.61 -0.47 11.72
CA GLY A 291 8.10 0.90 11.64
C GLY A 291 6.65 1.10 12.10
N ASN A 292 6.15 0.26 13.01
CA ASN A 292 4.78 0.39 13.53
C ASN A 292 4.71 1.44 14.66
N THR A 293 3.63 2.23 14.71
CA THR A 293 3.38 3.27 15.72
C THR A 293 2.06 2.98 16.45
N GLY A 294 2.10 2.92 17.78
CA GLY A 294 0.98 2.51 18.65
C GLY A 294 1.30 1.20 19.37
N ASN A 295 0.28 0.46 19.83
CA ASN A 295 0.46 -0.69 20.72
C ASN A 295 -0.10 -1.99 20.15
N GLY A 296 0.63 -3.09 20.32
CA GLY A 296 0.17 -4.45 19.98
C GLY A 296 0.05 -4.74 18.49
N ASN A 297 0.71 -3.95 17.63
CA ASN A 297 0.64 -4.13 16.17
C ASN A 297 1.55 -5.27 15.70
N SER A 298 1.19 -5.98 14.63
CA SER A 298 2.02 -7.03 14.02
C SER A 298 2.09 -6.84 12.50
N GLY A 299 3.11 -6.14 12.02
CA GLY A 299 3.19 -5.75 10.61
C GLY A 299 4.33 -4.82 10.19
N ILE A 300 4.13 -4.14 9.07
CA ILE A 300 5.06 -3.15 8.51
C ILE A 300 4.34 -1.81 8.37
N GLY A 301 4.78 -0.75 9.04
CA GLY A 301 4.31 0.63 8.85
C GLY A 301 2.92 0.94 9.39
N LEU A 302 2.39 0.14 10.32
CA LEU A 302 1.06 0.33 10.91
C LEU A 302 1.02 1.57 11.81
N ASN A 303 -0.12 2.26 11.88
CA ASN A 303 -0.34 3.41 12.77
C ASN A 303 -1.71 3.30 13.44
N GLY A 304 -1.73 3.08 14.75
CA GLY A 304 -2.91 2.72 15.55
C GLY A 304 -2.60 1.60 16.53
N ASP A 305 -3.61 1.03 17.19
CA ASP A 305 -3.44 -0.07 18.15
C ASP A 305 -4.03 -1.40 17.60
N HIS A 306 -3.39 -2.52 17.95
CA HIS A 306 -3.81 -3.91 17.65
C HIS A 306 -3.98 -4.27 16.16
N LEU A 307 -3.35 -3.52 15.26
CA LEU A 307 -3.42 -3.75 13.81
C LEU A 307 -2.51 -4.91 13.38
N ARG A 308 -2.81 -5.59 12.27
CA ARG A 308 -1.95 -6.62 11.67
C ARG A 308 -1.86 -6.46 10.16
N GLY A 309 -0.68 -6.66 9.57
CA GLY A 309 -0.46 -6.62 8.11
C GLY A 309 0.49 -5.52 7.63
N PHE A 310 0.15 -4.83 6.54
CA PHE A 310 1.00 -3.79 5.94
C PHE A 310 0.28 -2.44 6.01
N GLY A 311 0.80 -1.53 6.82
CA GLY A 311 0.34 -0.15 6.95
C GLY A 311 0.58 0.66 5.69
N GLY A 312 -0.23 1.71 5.52
CA GLY A 312 -0.44 2.35 4.22
C GLY A 312 -1.39 1.57 3.31
N MET A 313 -1.44 0.24 3.41
CA MET A 313 -2.42 -0.59 2.69
C MET A 313 -3.70 -0.87 3.48
N ASN A 314 -3.91 -0.30 4.67
CA ASN A 314 -5.19 -0.31 5.37
C ASN A 314 -5.14 0.79 6.45
N SER A 315 -5.90 1.88 6.34
CA SER A 315 -5.69 3.09 7.15
C SER A 315 -6.94 3.53 7.93
N GLY A 316 -6.74 4.00 9.17
CA GLY A 316 -7.83 4.27 10.12
C GLY A 316 -8.14 3.07 11.00
N THR A 317 -9.36 2.98 11.54
CA THR A 317 -9.68 2.08 12.68
C THR A 317 -10.61 0.94 12.31
N GLY A 318 -10.31 -0.28 12.77
CA GLY A 318 -11.21 -1.44 12.65
C GLY A 318 -11.46 -1.99 11.24
N ASN A 319 -10.71 -1.55 10.22
CA ASN A 319 -10.86 -2.04 8.85
C ASN A 319 -10.27 -3.46 8.67
N VAL A 320 -10.94 -4.31 7.89
CA VAL A 320 -10.53 -5.69 7.59
C VAL A 320 -10.29 -5.88 6.09
N GLY A 321 -9.15 -6.46 5.70
CA GLY A 321 -8.79 -6.66 4.29
C GLY A 321 -7.67 -5.71 3.83
N PHE A 322 -7.76 -5.21 2.60
CA PHE A 322 -6.69 -4.45 1.94
C PHE A 322 -7.19 -3.15 1.30
N PHE A 323 -6.32 -2.17 1.17
CA PHE A 323 -6.52 -0.84 0.61
C PHE A 323 -7.69 -0.01 1.17
N ASN A 324 -8.30 -0.41 2.30
CA ASN A 324 -9.40 0.34 2.87
C ASN A 324 -8.89 1.60 3.63
N SER A 325 -9.73 2.62 3.72
CA SER A 325 -9.44 3.87 4.43
C SER A 325 -10.66 4.37 5.23
N GLY A 326 -10.43 4.84 6.45
CA GLY A 326 -11.50 5.29 7.36
C GLY A 326 -11.80 4.26 8.45
N THR A 327 -13.07 3.92 8.67
CA THR A 327 -13.50 3.17 9.86
C THR A 327 -14.33 1.93 9.52
N GLY A 328 -13.98 0.76 10.08
CA GLY A 328 -14.83 -0.44 10.07
C GLY A 328 -15.17 -1.04 8.68
N ASN A 329 -14.41 -0.72 7.64
CA ASN A 329 -14.64 -1.23 6.28
C ASN A 329 -14.09 -2.66 6.12
N VAL A 330 -14.77 -3.51 5.36
CA VAL A 330 -14.40 -4.91 5.10
C VAL A 330 -14.22 -5.16 3.60
N GLY A 331 -13.07 -5.68 3.18
CA GLY A 331 -12.80 -6.08 1.79
C GLY A 331 -11.63 -5.34 1.15
N ILE A 332 -11.78 -4.86 -0.09
CA ILE A 332 -10.70 -4.29 -0.90
C ILE A 332 -11.01 -2.86 -1.33
N GLY A 333 -10.19 -1.88 -0.95
CA GLY A 333 -10.19 -0.53 -1.53
C GLY A 333 -11.38 0.35 -1.14
N ASN A 334 -12.09 0.04 -0.06
CA ASN A 334 -13.25 0.83 0.37
C ASN A 334 -12.83 2.08 1.16
N SER A 335 -13.59 3.18 1.06
CA SER A 335 -13.29 4.44 1.74
C SER A 335 -14.48 4.99 2.53
N GLY A 336 -14.21 5.61 3.69
CA GLY A 336 -15.23 6.14 4.60
C GLY A 336 -15.55 5.17 5.74
N SER A 337 -16.82 4.90 6.02
CA SER A 337 -17.26 4.15 7.20
C SER A 337 -18.16 2.95 6.89
N GLY A 338 -17.76 1.78 7.40
CA GLY A 338 -18.59 0.58 7.51
C GLY A 338 -18.82 -0.23 6.23
N ASN A 339 -18.16 0.11 5.12
CA ASN A 339 -18.47 -0.46 3.80
C ASN A 339 -17.93 -1.89 3.65
N TRP A 340 -18.69 -2.78 2.99
CA TRP A 340 -18.33 -4.17 2.71
C TRP A 340 -18.20 -4.43 1.21
N GLY A 341 -17.05 -4.96 0.76
CA GLY A 341 -16.85 -5.45 -0.61
C GLY A 341 -15.66 -4.79 -1.31
N ILE A 342 -15.83 -4.32 -2.55
CA ILE A 342 -14.73 -3.83 -3.38
C ILE A 342 -15.00 -2.39 -3.84
N GLY A 343 -14.11 -1.46 -3.48
CA GLY A 343 -14.09 -0.10 -4.03
C GLY A 343 -15.30 0.78 -3.70
N ASN A 344 -16.04 0.50 -2.62
CA ASN A 344 -17.16 1.32 -2.20
C ASN A 344 -16.70 2.58 -1.44
N SER A 345 -17.43 3.69 -1.54
CA SER A 345 -17.07 4.97 -0.90
C SER A 345 -18.25 5.64 -0.20
N GLY A 346 -18.07 6.05 1.07
CA GLY A 346 -19.07 6.80 1.83
C GLY A 346 -19.20 6.30 3.28
N ASN A 347 -20.16 6.83 4.04
CA ASN A 347 -20.18 6.67 5.51
C ASN A 347 -21.32 5.79 6.05
N GLY A 348 -22.15 5.24 5.16
CA GLY A 348 -23.36 4.49 5.50
C GLY A 348 -23.34 3.00 5.19
N TYR A 349 -22.23 2.27 5.31
CA TYR A 349 -22.24 0.79 5.19
C TYR A 349 -22.68 0.25 3.81
N ASN A 350 -22.14 0.77 2.71
CA ASN A 350 -22.42 0.23 1.38
C ASN A 350 -21.92 -1.22 1.25
N THR A 351 -22.66 -2.09 0.56
CA THR A 351 -22.32 -3.51 0.36
C THR A 351 -22.27 -3.89 -1.12
N GLY A 352 -21.13 -4.36 -1.61
CA GLY A 352 -20.98 -4.88 -2.97
C GLY A 352 -19.77 -4.28 -3.70
N ILE A 353 -19.94 -3.83 -4.95
CA ILE A 353 -18.84 -3.33 -5.79
C ILE A 353 -19.11 -1.90 -6.27
N CYS A 354 -18.14 -1.01 -6.01
CA CYS A 354 -18.09 0.37 -6.51
C CYS A 354 -19.36 1.21 -6.27
N ASN A 355 -20.03 1.00 -5.14
CA ASN A 355 -21.14 1.85 -4.72
C ASN A 355 -20.62 3.12 -4.02
N SER A 356 -21.31 4.25 -4.19
CA SER A 356 -20.94 5.55 -3.61
C SER A 356 -22.11 6.20 -2.87
N GLY A 357 -21.85 6.79 -1.70
CA GLY A 357 -22.86 7.37 -0.82
C GLY A 357 -23.14 6.49 0.39
N ASP A 358 -24.40 6.27 0.76
CA ASP A 358 -24.78 5.61 2.01
C ASP A 358 -25.80 4.47 1.81
N VAL A 359 -25.61 3.35 2.50
CA VAL A 359 -26.52 2.18 2.57
C VAL A 359 -26.89 1.56 1.21
N ASN A 360 -26.03 1.70 0.20
CA ASN A 360 -26.28 1.08 -1.11
C ASN A 360 -25.88 -0.41 -1.12
N SER A 361 -26.62 -1.24 -1.85
CA SER A 361 -26.35 -2.67 -2.03
C SER A 361 -26.31 -3.07 -3.50
N GLY A 362 -25.29 -3.83 -3.91
CA GLY A 362 -25.12 -4.31 -5.28
C GLY A 362 -23.94 -3.68 -6.01
N PHE A 363 -24.16 -3.18 -7.22
CA PHE A 363 -23.08 -2.77 -8.14
C PHE A 363 -23.29 -1.35 -8.68
N PHE A 364 -22.28 -0.49 -8.59
CA PHE A 364 -22.24 0.84 -9.22
C PHE A 364 -23.36 1.82 -8.83
N ASN A 365 -24.00 1.63 -7.67
CA ASN A 365 -25.05 2.55 -7.23
C ASN A 365 -24.45 3.84 -6.64
N SER A 366 -25.11 4.98 -6.84
CA SER A 366 -24.66 6.29 -6.35
C SER A 366 -25.80 7.04 -5.67
N GLY A 367 -25.67 7.30 -4.37
CA GLY A 367 -26.62 8.07 -3.55
C GLY A 367 -26.95 7.36 -2.24
N ILE A 368 -28.21 7.35 -1.80
CA ILE A 368 -28.60 6.83 -0.49
C ILE A 368 -29.59 5.66 -0.63
N VAL A 369 -29.37 4.51 0.01
CA VAL A 369 -30.32 3.38 0.12
C VAL A 369 -30.77 2.84 -1.27
N ASN A 370 -29.84 2.68 -2.22
CA ASN A 370 -30.15 2.00 -3.49
C ASN A 370 -29.86 0.50 -3.41
N THR A 371 -30.66 -0.35 -4.07
CA THR A 371 -30.39 -1.79 -4.19
C THR A 371 -30.48 -2.28 -5.63
N GLY A 372 -29.39 -2.84 -6.15
CA GLY A 372 -29.32 -3.44 -7.49
C GLY A 372 -28.13 -2.94 -8.30
N ILE A 373 -28.35 -2.56 -9.57
CA ILE A 373 -27.26 -2.26 -10.51
C ILE A 373 -27.40 -0.84 -11.08
N ALA A 374 -26.35 -0.03 -10.97
CA ALA A 374 -26.17 1.26 -11.66
C ALA A 374 -27.33 2.26 -11.45
N ASN A 375 -27.91 2.31 -10.23
CA ASN A 375 -28.89 3.34 -9.89
C ASN A 375 -28.18 4.63 -9.45
N SER A 376 -28.70 5.80 -9.84
CA SER A 376 -28.20 7.11 -9.40
C SER A 376 -29.31 7.95 -8.80
N GLY A 377 -29.09 8.51 -7.61
CA GLY A 377 -30.12 9.14 -6.77
C GLY A 377 -30.37 8.29 -5.53
N SER A 378 -31.53 8.40 -4.87
CA SER A 378 -31.73 7.76 -3.55
C SER A 378 -32.99 6.90 -3.46
N TYR A 379 -32.97 5.83 -2.65
CA TYR A 379 -34.10 4.93 -2.39
C TYR A 379 -34.58 4.13 -3.61
N ASN A 380 -33.71 3.87 -4.58
CA ASN A 380 -34.07 3.07 -5.76
C ASN A 380 -33.90 1.56 -5.52
N SER A 381 -34.74 0.74 -6.14
CA SER A 381 -34.55 -0.72 -6.18
C SER A 381 -34.70 -1.29 -7.59
N GLY A 382 -33.81 -2.20 -7.97
CA GLY A 382 -33.68 -2.72 -9.33
C GLY A 382 -32.51 -2.09 -10.09
N ASN A 383 -32.64 -1.84 -11.39
CA ASN A 383 -31.49 -1.59 -12.25
C ASN A 383 -31.64 -0.32 -13.11
N TRP A 384 -30.56 0.45 -13.28
CA TRP A 384 -30.47 1.60 -14.19
C TRP A 384 -31.50 2.71 -13.93
N ASN A 385 -31.95 2.89 -12.69
CA ASN A 385 -32.85 4.00 -12.36
C ASN A 385 -32.07 5.29 -12.07
N SER A 386 -32.53 6.41 -12.60
CA SER A 386 -31.92 7.74 -12.42
C SER A 386 -32.93 8.73 -11.84
N GLY A 387 -32.74 9.12 -10.59
CA GLY A 387 -33.71 9.84 -9.77
C GLY A 387 -33.87 9.13 -8.43
N SER A 388 -34.91 9.44 -7.68
CA SER A 388 -35.13 8.89 -6.33
C SER A 388 -36.43 8.10 -6.20
N PHE A 389 -36.49 7.15 -5.27
CA PHE A 389 -37.67 6.34 -4.95
C PHE A 389 -38.22 5.47 -6.12
N ASN A 390 -37.38 5.13 -7.11
CA ASN A 390 -37.80 4.29 -8.21
C ASN A 390 -37.74 2.79 -7.88
N THR A 391 -38.64 1.98 -8.45
CA THR A 391 -38.60 0.52 -8.35
C THR A 391 -38.73 -0.13 -9.72
N GLY A 392 -37.88 -1.12 -10.02
CA GLY A 392 -37.84 -1.79 -11.33
C GLY A 392 -36.65 -1.36 -12.19
N GLY A 393 -36.86 -1.13 -13.47
CA GLY A 393 -35.77 -1.00 -14.45
C GLY A 393 -35.84 0.24 -15.35
N PHE A 394 -34.71 0.92 -15.56
CA PHE A 394 -34.55 2.00 -16.54
C PHE A 394 -35.50 3.21 -16.36
N ASN A 395 -35.95 3.50 -15.14
CA ASN A 395 -36.80 4.67 -14.88
C ASN A 395 -35.96 5.94 -14.71
N VAL A 396 -36.43 7.06 -15.25
CA VAL A 396 -35.73 8.36 -15.20
C VAL A 396 -36.68 9.44 -14.67
N GLY A 397 -36.33 10.04 -13.54
CA GLY A 397 -37.19 10.89 -12.70
C GLY A 397 -37.44 10.22 -11.34
N ASP A 398 -38.29 10.82 -10.51
CA ASP A 398 -38.53 10.37 -9.14
C ASP A 398 -39.85 9.57 -8.98
N TYR A 399 -39.91 8.65 -8.01
CA TYR A 399 -41.11 7.90 -7.59
C TYR A 399 -41.75 6.97 -8.63
N ASN A 400 -41.00 6.51 -9.65
CA ASN A 400 -41.55 5.62 -10.67
C ASN A 400 -41.54 4.14 -10.24
N THR A 401 -42.52 3.35 -10.68
CA THR A 401 -42.52 1.89 -10.49
C THR A 401 -42.74 1.16 -11.82
N GLY A 402 -41.96 0.09 -12.07
CA GLY A 402 -42.02 -0.69 -13.30
C GLY A 402 -40.81 -0.45 -14.22
N TRP A 403 -41.05 -0.34 -15.53
CA TRP A 403 -39.99 -0.39 -16.54
C TRP A 403 -40.05 0.74 -17.56
N ILE A 404 -38.92 1.42 -17.76
CA ILE A 404 -38.69 2.43 -18.82
C ILE A 404 -39.69 3.61 -18.72
N ASN A 405 -39.99 4.10 -17.52
CA ASN A 405 -40.79 5.30 -17.34
C ASN A 405 -39.91 6.56 -17.29
N TYR A 406 -40.33 7.64 -17.95
CA TYR A 406 -39.65 8.94 -18.00
C TYR A 406 -40.56 10.04 -17.44
N GLY A 407 -40.06 10.78 -16.45
CA GLY A 407 -40.81 11.75 -15.63
C GLY A 407 -41.04 11.20 -14.22
N ASN A 408 -41.95 11.78 -13.45
CA ASN A 408 -42.10 11.51 -12.02
C ASN A 408 -43.42 10.81 -11.68
N TYR A 409 -43.45 10.01 -10.62
CA TYR A 409 -44.66 9.34 -10.08
C TYR A 409 -45.37 8.36 -11.05
N ASN A 410 -44.68 7.83 -12.06
CA ASN A 410 -45.31 6.93 -13.02
C ASN A 410 -45.33 5.47 -12.55
N THR A 411 -46.37 4.72 -12.91
CA THR A 411 -46.48 3.29 -12.59
C THR A 411 -46.80 2.47 -13.84
N GLY A 412 -45.93 1.51 -14.18
CA GLY A 412 -46.13 0.55 -15.27
C GLY A 412 -44.99 0.53 -16.29
N ILE A 413 -45.30 0.55 -17.59
CA ILE A 413 -44.32 0.30 -18.66
C ILE A 413 -44.37 1.38 -19.74
N LEU A 414 -43.21 2.00 -20.05
CA LEU A 414 -43.06 2.95 -21.16
C LEU A 414 -43.99 4.17 -21.07
N ASN A 415 -44.20 4.73 -19.87
CA ASN A 415 -44.91 6.01 -19.71
C ASN A 415 -43.92 7.19 -19.78
N VAL A 416 -44.33 8.28 -20.43
CA VAL A 416 -43.54 9.49 -20.67
C VAL A 416 -44.38 10.71 -20.26
N GLY A 417 -44.20 11.17 -19.04
CA GLY A 417 -45.05 12.18 -18.39
C GLY A 417 -44.84 12.18 -16.87
N ASP A 418 -45.56 13.03 -16.15
CA ASP A 418 -45.62 13.04 -14.69
C ASP A 418 -46.99 12.51 -14.21
N VAL A 419 -47.00 11.65 -13.19
CA VAL A 419 -48.19 11.15 -12.48
C VAL A 419 -49.07 10.20 -13.31
N ASP A 420 -48.44 9.32 -14.12
CA ASP A 420 -49.16 8.37 -14.97
C ASP A 420 -49.29 6.94 -14.37
N THR A 421 -50.32 6.19 -14.75
CA THR A 421 -50.49 4.78 -14.33
C THR A 421 -51.01 3.91 -15.47
N GLY A 422 -50.18 3.01 -15.97
CA GLY A 422 -50.51 2.05 -17.02
C GLY A 422 -49.36 1.83 -18.00
N ALA A 423 -49.62 1.87 -19.31
CA ALA A 423 -48.57 1.61 -20.30
C ALA A 423 -48.67 2.44 -21.58
N LEU A 424 -47.52 2.82 -22.14
CA LEU A 424 -47.39 3.56 -23.40
C LEU A 424 -48.13 4.92 -23.37
N ILE A 425 -48.15 5.57 -22.20
CA ILE A 425 -48.73 6.92 -22.00
C ILE A 425 -47.69 7.99 -22.37
N SER A 426 -48.11 9.10 -22.98
CA SER A 426 -47.22 10.22 -23.36
C SER A 426 -47.70 11.61 -22.92
N GLY A 427 -48.50 11.69 -21.86
CA GLY A 427 -49.10 12.93 -21.35
C GLY A 427 -49.57 12.78 -19.92
N ASN A 428 -49.38 13.84 -19.13
CA ASN A 428 -49.27 13.83 -17.66
C ASN A 428 -50.61 13.59 -16.94
N TYR A 429 -50.58 13.17 -15.67
CA TYR A 429 -51.74 12.95 -14.80
C TYR A 429 -52.77 11.98 -15.41
N SER A 430 -52.33 10.89 -16.03
CA SER A 430 -53.16 10.01 -16.86
C SER A 430 -53.16 8.54 -16.42
N ASN A 431 -54.28 7.83 -16.51
CA ASN A 431 -54.33 6.38 -16.23
C ASN A 431 -54.96 5.54 -17.36
N GLY A 432 -54.26 4.49 -17.82
CA GLY A 432 -54.72 3.57 -18.87
C GLY A 432 -53.62 3.11 -19.84
N ILE A 433 -53.97 2.88 -21.10
CA ILE A 433 -53.03 2.40 -22.13
C ILE A 433 -53.13 3.28 -23.38
N LEU A 434 -51.98 3.65 -23.97
CA LEU A 434 -51.88 4.45 -25.21
C LEU A 434 -52.47 5.88 -25.12
N TRP A 435 -52.50 6.47 -23.92
CA TRP A 435 -52.91 7.87 -23.73
C TRP A 435 -51.85 8.86 -24.24
N ARG A 436 -52.31 10.02 -24.73
CA ARG A 436 -51.45 10.99 -25.46
C ARG A 436 -51.69 12.45 -25.08
N GLY A 437 -52.46 12.72 -24.02
CA GLY A 437 -52.75 14.07 -23.54
C GLY A 437 -52.75 14.13 -22.01
N ASP A 438 -52.80 15.35 -21.47
CA ASP A 438 -52.73 15.58 -20.03
C ASP A 438 -54.08 15.41 -19.31
N TYR A 439 -54.03 15.20 -18.00
CA TYR A 439 -55.15 15.15 -17.04
C TYR A 439 -56.20 14.10 -17.36
N GLN A 440 -55.79 12.95 -17.88
CA GLN A 440 -56.64 11.77 -18.00
C GLN A 440 -56.69 11.01 -16.63
N GLY A 441 -56.83 11.76 -15.50
CA GLY A 441 -56.58 11.32 -14.10
C GLY A 441 -56.75 12.39 -12.97
N GLY A 442 -55.75 13.26 -12.65
CA GLY A 442 -55.83 14.44 -11.72
C GLY A 442 -54.97 14.48 -10.41
N GLY A 443 -54.53 15.67 -9.89
CA GLY A 443 -53.55 15.85 -8.76
C GLY A 443 -53.45 17.21 -7.95
N PRO A 444 -52.48 17.43 -6.99
CA PRO A 444 -52.76 18.00 -5.63
C PRO A 444 -51.87 19.13 -4.95
N GLY A 445 -52.33 19.71 -3.80
CA GLY A 445 -51.58 20.56 -2.81
C GLY A 445 -52.44 21.33 -1.76
N ILE A 446 -51.93 21.77 -0.57
CA ILE A 446 -52.70 22.55 0.45
C ILE A 446 -51.97 23.83 0.95
N GLY A 447 -52.61 25.00 0.80
CA GLY A 447 -52.35 26.20 1.63
C GLY A 447 -51.19 27.14 1.23
N ASN A 448 -50.55 26.92 0.08
CA ASN A 448 -49.47 27.78 -0.43
C ASN A 448 -49.96 28.67 -1.59
N THR A 449 -49.35 29.86 -1.74
CA THR A 449 -49.68 30.81 -2.81
C THR A 449 -48.41 31.17 -3.60
N THR A 450 -47.89 30.20 -4.35
CA THR A 450 -46.67 30.31 -5.18
C THR A 450 -46.98 30.01 -6.65
N GLY A 451 -46.21 30.58 -7.58
CA GLY A 451 -46.43 30.43 -9.03
C GLY A 451 -45.99 29.10 -9.67
N VAL A 452 -45.49 28.16 -8.86
CA VAL A 452 -45.01 26.81 -9.23
C VAL A 452 -45.12 25.89 -7.99
N PRO A 453 -45.07 24.55 -8.14
CA PRO A 453 -45.24 23.60 -7.03
C PRO A 453 -44.27 23.83 -5.86
N SER A 454 -44.79 23.83 -4.63
CA SER A 454 -44.01 24.08 -3.40
C SER A 454 -44.51 23.24 -2.22
N SER A 455 -43.58 22.78 -1.37
CA SER A 455 -43.85 21.89 -0.23
C SER A 455 -43.64 22.59 1.12
N GLY A 456 -44.68 22.64 1.93
CA GLY A 456 -44.69 23.32 3.24
C GLY A 456 -46.07 23.90 3.59
N PHE A 457 -46.15 24.62 4.70
CA PHE A 457 -47.38 25.30 5.14
C PHE A 457 -47.21 26.83 5.11
N PHE A 458 -48.13 27.53 4.45
CA PHE A 458 -48.26 29.00 4.41
C PHE A 458 -47.02 29.76 3.90
N ASN A 459 -46.54 29.43 2.70
CA ASN A 459 -45.45 30.16 2.02
C ASN A 459 -45.98 31.04 0.86
N SER A 460 -45.31 32.17 0.58
CA SER A 460 -45.77 33.15 -0.42
C SER A 460 -44.64 33.82 -1.23
N GLY A 461 -44.82 33.96 -2.54
CA GLY A 461 -43.88 34.65 -3.44
C GLY A 461 -43.76 34.01 -4.83
N SER A 462 -42.94 34.61 -5.69
CA SER A 462 -42.66 34.10 -7.05
C SER A 462 -41.36 33.29 -7.08
N GLY A 463 -41.43 31.97 -6.90
CA GLY A 463 -40.29 31.06 -6.96
C GLY A 463 -40.58 29.72 -6.28
N SER A 464 -39.55 28.86 -6.15
CA SER A 464 -39.62 27.62 -5.37
C SER A 464 -39.25 27.87 -3.91
N THR A 465 -39.99 27.27 -2.96
CA THR A 465 -39.89 27.58 -1.52
C THR A 465 -40.22 26.34 -0.67
N SER A 466 -39.56 26.18 0.48
CA SER A 466 -39.92 25.16 1.49
C SER A 466 -39.72 25.66 2.93
N GLY A 467 -40.48 25.10 3.88
CA GLY A 467 -40.48 25.49 5.30
C GLY A 467 -41.81 26.07 5.79
N PHE A 468 -41.75 26.91 6.83
CA PHE A 468 -42.89 27.61 7.44
C PHE A 468 -42.67 29.13 7.39
N PHE A 469 -43.67 29.88 6.91
CA PHE A 469 -43.70 31.35 6.86
C PHE A 469 -42.47 32.03 6.20
N ASN A 470 -42.03 31.54 5.03
CA ASN A 470 -40.98 32.19 4.23
C ASN A 470 -41.57 33.06 3.11
N SER A 471 -40.89 34.18 2.79
CA SER A 471 -41.35 35.17 1.79
C SER A 471 -40.27 35.51 0.76
N GLY A 472 -40.63 35.51 -0.53
CA GLY A 472 -39.71 35.77 -1.64
C GLY A 472 -39.19 34.51 -2.35
N ALA A 473 -38.33 34.69 -3.35
CA ALA A 473 -37.83 33.60 -4.20
C ALA A 473 -36.62 32.88 -3.58
N ASN A 474 -36.53 31.55 -3.79
CA ASN A 474 -35.35 30.71 -3.51
C ASN A 474 -34.91 30.67 -2.04
N ASN A 475 -35.87 30.49 -1.11
CA ASN A 475 -35.63 30.50 0.34
C ASN A 475 -35.96 29.15 1.02
N SER A 476 -35.20 28.80 2.06
CA SER A 476 -35.48 27.69 2.99
C SER A 476 -35.12 28.07 4.43
N GLY A 477 -35.87 27.57 5.41
CA GLY A 477 -35.66 27.85 6.85
C GLY A 477 -36.94 28.29 7.56
N PHE A 478 -36.80 29.17 8.55
CA PHE A 478 -37.91 29.71 9.35
C PHE A 478 -37.79 31.25 9.37
N LEU A 479 -38.82 31.95 8.89
CA LEU A 479 -38.89 33.43 8.81
C LEU A 479 -37.76 34.10 7.98
N ASN A 480 -37.44 33.58 6.80
CA ASN A 480 -36.48 34.22 5.87
C ASN A 480 -37.20 35.08 4.80
N SER A 481 -36.63 36.26 4.50
CA SER A 481 -37.18 37.24 3.56
C SER A 481 -36.14 37.69 2.52
N SER A 482 -36.43 37.46 1.23
CA SER A 482 -35.53 37.82 0.11
C SER A 482 -36.18 38.87 -0.81
N THR A 483 -35.40 39.90 -1.17
CA THR A 483 -35.82 41.01 -2.05
C THR A 483 -35.14 40.99 -3.42
N GLY A 484 -34.48 39.88 -3.79
CA GLY A 484 -33.78 39.72 -5.07
C GLY A 484 -33.79 38.28 -5.60
N THR A 485 -33.20 38.08 -6.78
CA THR A 485 -33.27 36.81 -7.55
C THR A 485 -32.38 35.67 -7.00
N ILE A 486 -31.60 35.92 -5.95
CA ILE A 486 -30.66 34.96 -5.34
C ILE A 486 -30.91 34.99 -3.82
N GLY A 487 -31.28 33.84 -3.23
CA GLY A 487 -31.82 33.74 -1.86
C GLY A 487 -30.80 33.45 -0.76
N ASN A 488 -31.30 33.33 0.49
CA ASN A 488 -30.51 33.19 1.71
C ASN A 488 -30.85 31.90 2.49
N THR A 489 -29.94 31.44 3.35
CA THR A 489 -30.17 30.29 4.26
C THR A 489 -29.70 30.62 5.69
N GLY A 490 -30.54 30.32 6.69
CA GLY A 490 -30.25 30.60 8.11
C GLY A 490 -31.49 30.93 8.93
N ILE A 491 -31.31 31.65 10.04
CA ILE A 491 -32.37 32.22 10.90
C ILE A 491 -32.23 33.75 10.87
N ASP A 492 -33.31 34.44 10.54
CA ASP A 492 -33.48 35.91 10.54
C ASP A 492 -32.42 36.70 9.73
N ASN A 493 -32.37 36.44 8.41
CA ASN A 493 -31.51 37.16 7.46
C ASN A 493 -32.33 38.06 6.52
N TYR A 494 -31.92 39.32 6.36
CA TYR A 494 -32.57 40.29 5.47
C TYR A 494 -31.54 40.94 4.52
N GLY A 495 -31.64 40.64 3.21
CA GLY A 495 -30.68 41.10 2.19
C GLY A 495 -30.44 40.04 1.12
N ALA A 496 -29.26 40.06 0.50
CA ALA A 496 -28.82 39.03 -0.45
C ALA A 496 -27.33 38.70 -0.23
N LEU A 497 -26.97 37.41 -0.37
CA LEU A 497 -25.60 36.88 -0.28
C LEU A 497 -24.89 37.07 1.09
N GLN A 498 -25.40 36.45 2.15
CA GLN A 498 -24.68 36.32 3.42
C GLN A 498 -24.81 34.94 4.09
N SER A 499 -23.71 34.46 4.68
CA SER A 499 -23.67 33.37 5.66
C SER A 499 -22.51 33.60 6.64
N GLY A 500 -22.73 33.50 7.95
CA GLY A 500 -21.66 33.46 8.96
C GLY A 500 -21.70 34.55 10.04
N LEU A 501 -20.76 34.42 11.00
CA LEU A 501 -20.61 35.25 12.20
C LEU A 501 -19.31 36.08 12.09
N LEU A 502 -19.36 37.40 12.32
CA LEU A 502 -18.28 38.34 11.96
C LEU A 502 -17.17 38.50 13.02
N ASN A 503 -15.95 38.75 12.52
CA ASN A 503 -14.74 39.20 13.26
C ASN A 503 -14.06 40.34 12.47
N THR A 504 -13.66 41.45 13.10
CA THR A 504 -12.62 42.40 12.61
C THR A 504 -12.15 43.37 13.71
N GLY A 505 -10.86 43.76 13.72
CA GLY A 505 -10.30 44.82 14.60
C GLY A 505 -8.82 45.16 14.27
N ASN A 506 -8.31 46.33 14.69
CA ASN A 506 -7.02 46.88 14.22
C ASN A 506 -6.11 47.52 15.32
N THR A 507 -4.83 47.68 14.97
CA THR A 507 -3.80 48.65 15.46
C THR A 507 -3.59 48.98 16.96
N ILE A 508 -2.49 48.43 17.50
CA ILE A 508 -1.49 49.01 18.44
C ILE A 508 -1.93 49.50 19.85
N SER A 509 -1.25 48.95 20.87
CA SER A 509 -0.89 49.66 22.11
C SER A 509 0.59 49.40 22.48
N GLY A 510 1.32 50.43 22.92
CA GLY A 510 2.76 50.40 23.26
C GLY A 510 3.12 49.65 24.56
N LEU A 511 4.32 49.79 25.15
CA LEU A 511 5.25 50.93 25.14
C LEU A 511 6.75 50.50 25.15
N PHE A 512 7.61 51.43 24.68
CA PHE A 512 9.08 51.43 24.72
C PHE A 512 9.81 50.30 23.96
N ASN A 513 10.73 50.56 23.02
CA ASN A 513 11.16 51.84 22.44
C ASN A 513 11.70 51.66 21.01
N VAL A 514 11.82 52.75 20.24
CA VAL A 514 11.71 52.71 18.76
C VAL A 514 12.86 53.41 18.04
N SER A 515 13.46 52.69 17.08
CA SER A 515 14.11 53.15 15.83
C SER A 515 15.36 54.06 15.90
N THR A 516 16.18 54.03 14.84
CA THR A 516 16.27 55.11 13.82
C THR A 516 17.38 54.77 12.82
N LEU A 517 17.06 53.89 11.88
CA LEU A 517 17.79 53.77 10.63
C LEU A 517 16.75 53.83 9.51
N SER A 518 16.93 54.59 8.44
CA SER A 518 18.18 55.18 7.95
C SER A 518 18.45 56.61 8.53
N LEU A 519 19.49 57.37 8.17
CA LEU A 519 20.05 57.55 6.82
C LEU A 519 21.47 57.04 6.55
N THR A 520 22.16 56.41 7.53
CA THR A 520 23.57 55.99 7.36
C THR A 520 24.01 54.67 8.00
N ALA A 521 23.12 53.81 8.50
CA ALA A 521 23.55 52.47 8.93
C ALA A 521 22.49 51.37 8.75
N ALA A 522 23.02 50.16 8.72
CA ALA A 522 22.44 48.86 9.00
C ALA A 522 23.65 48.02 9.47
N ALA A 523 23.60 47.00 10.30
CA ALA A 523 22.65 46.40 11.21
C ALA A 523 23.43 45.18 11.78
N PHE A 524 22.89 44.53 12.81
CA PHE A 524 23.36 43.26 13.38
C PHE A 524 24.62 43.26 14.26
N VAL A 525 24.50 42.52 15.35
CA VAL A 525 25.35 42.50 16.53
C VAL A 525 26.13 41.18 16.57
N SER A 526 27.46 41.26 16.73
CA SER A 526 28.44 40.22 17.12
C SER A 526 28.27 38.80 16.54
N GLY A 527 29.25 38.18 15.86
CA GLY A 527 30.71 38.19 16.11
C GLY A 527 31.16 36.75 16.39
N ALA A 528 32.43 36.36 16.37
CA ALA A 528 33.63 36.97 15.80
C ALA A 528 34.48 35.84 15.16
N ALA A 529 35.46 36.21 14.32
CA ALA A 529 36.39 35.30 13.62
C ALA A 529 35.78 34.35 12.56
N ASN A 530 35.56 34.89 11.36
CA ASN A 530 35.85 34.21 10.09
C ASN A 530 36.10 35.27 8.99
N THR A 531 37.07 35.04 8.11
CA THR A 531 37.37 35.90 6.95
C THR A 531 37.97 35.10 5.78
N GLY A 532 37.50 35.40 4.57
CA GLY A 532 38.27 35.32 3.32
C GLY A 532 38.26 36.72 2.67
N SER A 533 38.68 36.97 1.43
CA SER A 533 39.49 36.25 0.43
C SER A 533 39.90 37.32 -0.59
N GLN A 534 41.17 37.65 -0.83
CA GLN A 534 42.16 37.04 -1.75
C GLN A 534 43.42 37.96 -1.76
N MET A 535 44.48 37.72 -2.55
CA MET A 535 45.69 36.94 -2.20
C MET A 535 46.88 37.94 -2.09
N SER A 536 48.13 37.64 -1.69
CA SER A 536 49.06 36.53 -1.98
C SER A 536 50.25 36.58 -0.98
N GLY A 537 50.96 35.48 -0.73
CA GLY A 537 51.88 35.34 0.42
C GLY A 537 53.39 35.42 0.13
N PHE A 538 54.21 35.18 1.16
CA PHE A 538 55.67 34.96 1.04
C PHE A 538 56.22 34.06 2.16
N PHE A 539 56.05 32.74 2.01
CA PHE A 539 56.90 31.63 2.48
C PHE A 539 56.22 30.33 1.99
N GLY A 540 56.86 29.38 1.29
CA GLY A 540 58.23 29.38 0.79
C GLY A 540 58.75 27.98 0.44
N GLY A 541 58.05 27.22 -0.42
CA GLY A 541 58.45 25.87 -0.85
C GLY A 541 57.89 24.73 0.03
N PRO A 542 57.62 23.54 -0.53
CA PRO A 542 56.87 22.52 0.18
C PRO A 542 57.79 21.66 1.07
N SER A 543 57.47 21.54 2.35
CA SER A 543 58.20 20.71 3.32
C SER A 543 57.84 19.23 3.23
N ASN A 544 58.80 18.35 3.54
CA ASN A 544 58.58 16.90 3.71
C ASN A 544 58.30 16.63 5.20
N PHE A 545 57.24 17.25 5.73
CA PHE A 545 57.00 17.33 7.16
C PHE A 545 56.05 16.21 7.62
N ASN A 546 56.58 15.09 8.09
CA ASN A 546 55.78 14.03 8.72
C ASN A 546 55.81 14.21 10.25
N ILE A 547 54.72 13.91 10.94
CA ILE A 547 54.60 13.90 12.41
C ILE A 547 54.41 12.45 12.86
N GLY A 548 55.52 11.80 13.22
CA GLY A 548 55.56 10.41 13.67
C GLY A 548 56.68 9.60 12.98
N PHE A 549 56.64 8.27 13.06
CA PHE A 549 57.86 7.44 12.93
C PHE A 549 57.77 6.38 11.83
N ALA A 550 58.88 6.15 11.13
CA ALA A 550 58.98 5.24 9.98
C ALA A 550 58.08 5.59 8.76
N ASP A 551 57.62 6.84 8.66
CA ASP A 551 56.87 7.33 7.48
C ASP A 551 57.78 7.62 6.28
N THR A 552 57.44 7.08 5.11
CA THR A 552 58.14 7.29 3.82
C THR A 552 57.30 8.12 2.86
N GLY A 553 57.50 9.44 2.89
CA GLY A 553 56.82 10.41 2.02
C GLY A 553 56.71 11.78 2.66
N ARG A 554 55.55 12.44 2.56
CA ARG A 554 55.38 13.85 2.92
C ARG A 554 54.03 14.13 3.60
N LEU A 555 54.01 14.97 4.64
CA LEU A 555 52.78 15.44 5.31
C LEU A 555 51.94 14.33 5.96
N ASN A 556 52.60 13.28 6.45
CA ASN A 556 51.98 12.21 7.20
C ASN A 556 51.84 12.57 8.71
N PHE A 557 50.90 11.95 9.42
CA PHE A 557 50.65 12.11 10.85
C PHE A 557 50.35 10.75 11.50
N GLY A 558 51.36 10.09 12.06
CA GLY A 558 51.28 8.75 12.65
C GLY A 558 52.50 7.91 12.28
N ASN A 559 52.37 6.58 12.24
CA ASN A 559 53.56 5.70 12.18
C ASN A 559 53.52 4.70 11.01
N ALA A 560 54.68 4.42 10.41
CA ALA A 560 54.90 3.38 9.40
C ALA A 560 54.05 3.51 8.13
N ASN A 561 53.78 4.74 7.68
CA ASN A 561 53.05 5.02 6.45
C ASN A 561 54.00 5.13 5.24
N ILE A 562 53.78 4.36 4.18
CA ILE A 562 54.55 4.40 2.93
C ILE A 562 53.71 5.11 1.87
N GLY A 563 53.78 6.44 1.88
CA GLY A 563 52.88 7.32 1.14
C GLY A 563 53.02 8.77 1.61
N SER A 564 52.23 9.67 1.03
CA SER A 564 52.20 11.08 1.43
C SER A 564 50.78 11.51 1.82
N PHE A 565 50.64 12.43 2.78
CA PHE A 565 49.38 12.96 3.33
C PHE A 565 48.55 11.95 4.14
N ASP A 566 49.16 10.90 4.69
CA ASP A 566 48.48 9.87 5.49
C ASP A 566 48.32 10.28 6.97
N VAL A 567 47.19 9.98 7.61
CA VAL A 567 46.94 10.27 9.04
C VAL A 567 46.48 9.01 9.76
N GLY A 568 47.30 8.47 10.65
CA GLY A 568 47.15 7.17 11.29
C GLY A 568 48.36 6.28 11.03
N SER A 569 48.26 4.95 11.16
CA SER A 569 49.45 4.08 11.16
C SER A 569 49.40 2.87 10.24
N GLY A 570 50.51 2.53 9.61
CA GLY A 570 50.70 1.32 8.80
C GLY A 570 50.03 1.36 7.44
N ASN A 571 49.83 2.54 6.85
CA ASN A 571 49.26 2.67 5.51
C ASN A 571 50.34 2.46 4.41
N VAL A 572 49.95 1.94 3.25
CA VAL A 572 50.83 1.78 2.07
C VAL A 572 50.10 2.34 0.85
N GLY A 573 50.50 3.51 0.39
CA GLY A 573 49.71 4.41 -0.45
C GLY A 573 49.51 5.75 0.27
N SER A 574 49.06 6.77 -0.45
CA SER A 574 49.02 8.17 -0.04
C SER A 574 47.61 8.66 0.31
N VAL A 575 47.48 9.73 1.10
CA VAL A 575 46.22 10.42 1.45
C VAL A 575 45.25 9.56 2.29
N ASN A 576 45.76 8.58 3.05
CA ASN A 576 44.95 7.68 3.86
C ASN A 576 44.73 8.22 5.29
N PHE A 577 43.48 8.48 5.70
CA PHE A 577 43.13 8.87 7.06
C PHE A 577 42.60 7.66 7.86
N GLY A 578 43.49 6.89 8.46
CA GLY A 578 43.21 5.77 9.35
C GLY A 578 44.42 4.84 9.43
N SER A 579 44.24 3.56 9.77
CA SER A 579 45.36 2.64 9.97
C SER A 579 45.27 1.35 9.14
N GLY A 580 46.40 0.84 8.67
CA GLY A 580 46.48 -0.44 7.97
C GLY A 580 45.83 -0.47 6.58
N ASN A 581 45.75 0.66 5.88
CA ASN A 581 45.22 0.71 4.52
C ASN A 581 46.30 0.38 3.46
N VAL A 582 45.91 -0.19 2.33
CA VAL A 582 46.79 -0.47 1.18
C VAL A 582 46.15 0.06 -0.10
N GLY A 583 46.76 1.06 -0.73
CA GLY A 583 46.22 1.91 -1.78
C GLY A 583 46.03 3.35 -1.30
N ASP A 584 45.63 4.25 -2.19
CA ASP A 584 45.56 5.70 -1.89
C ASP A 584 44.15 6.18 -1.50
N ALA A 585 44.08 7.32 -0.80
CA ALA A 585 42.90 8.11 -0.47
C ALA A 585 41.84 7.44 0.43
N ASN A 586 42.21 6.46 1.26
CA ASN A 586 41.26 5.75 2.13
C ASN A 586 41.05 6.45 3.49
N LEU A 587 39.79 6.70 3.87
CA LEU A 587 39.37 7.13 5.21
C LEU A 587 38.89 5.91 6.02
N GLY A 588 39.27 5.81 7.30
CA GLY A 588 39.07 4.62 8.13
C GLY A 588 40.20 3.59 7.96
N SER A 589 40.03 2.38 8.50
CA SER A 589 41.16 1.44 8.73
C SER A 589 40.98 0.06 8.08
N GLY A 590 42.07 -0.55 7.63
CA GLY A 590 42.10 -1.91 7.08
C GLY A 590 41.58 -2.04 5.64
N ASN A 591 41.51 -0.95 4.88
CA ASN A 591 41.01 -0.97 3.50
C ASN A 591 42.10 -1.36 2.50
N VAL A 592 41.77 -2.14 1.48
CA VAL A 592 42.67 -2.50 0.37
C VAL A 592 42.04 -2.06 -0.96
N GLY A 593 42.60 -1.00 -1.55
CA GLY A 593 42.14 -0.36 -2.78
C GLY A 593 42.19 1.17 -2.68
N PHE A 594 41.49 1.86 -3.57
CA PHE A 594 41.53 3.32 -3.69
C PHE A 594 40.24 3.98 -3.17
N PHE A 595 40.35 5.11 -2.46
CA PHE A 595 39.21 5.99 -2.11
C PHE A 595 38.08 5.31 -1.31
N ASN A 596 38.39 4.40 -0.39
CA ASN A 596 37.40 3.80 0.50
C ASN A 596 37.19 4.65 1.76
N ALA A 597 35.96 4.75 2.27
CA ALA A 597 35.61 5.49 3.49
C ALA A 597 34.87 4.59 4.50
N GLY A 598 35.62 3.99 5.43
CA GLY A 598 35.15 3.14 6.53
C GLY A 598 36.16 2.04 6.85
N PHE A 599 35.72 0.87 7.32
CA PHE A 599 36.63 -0.14 7.87
C PHE A 599 36.64 -1.45 7.08
N GLY A 600 37.82 -1.96 6.69
CA GLY A 600 37.97 -3.33 6.21
C GLY A 600 37.41 -3.62 4.81
N ASN A 601 37.36 -2.64 3.89
CA ASN A 601 36.89 -2.86 2.52
C ASN A 601 38.00 -3.45 1.63
N LEU A 602 37.64 -4.34 0.69
CA LEU A 602 38.55 -4.86 -0.35
C LEU A 602 37.96 -4.54 -1.74
N GLY A 603 38.57 -3.58 -2.42
CA GLY A 603 38.08 -2.94 -3.65
C GLY A 603 38.21 -1.42 -3.57
N SER A 604 37.68 -0.68 -4.55
CA SER A 604 37.86 0.78 -4.63
C SER A 604 36.53 1.54 -4.56
N TYR A 605 36.57 2.80 -4.12
CA TYR A 605 35.45 3.75 -4.05
C TYR A 605 34.30 3.32 -3.12
N ASN A 606 34.56 2.48 -2.09
CA ASN A 606 33.51 2.04 -1.18
C ASN A 606 33.30 3.02 -0.01
N ILE A 607 32.07 3.44 0.28
CA ILE A 607 31.73 4.27 1.46
C ILE A 607 30.96 3.42 2.47
N GLY A 608 31.66 2.74 3.37
CA GLY A 608 31.09 1.80 4.34
C GLY A 608 32.17 0.89 4.92
N SER A 609 31.78 -0.21 5.55
CA SER A 609 32.73 -1.15 6.17
C SER A 609 32.52 -2.58 5.69
N ALA A 610 33.58 -3.37 5.57
CA ALA A 610 33.59 -4.78 5.21
C ALA A 610 33.01 -5.12 3.82
N ASN A 611 33.02 -4.18 2.88
CA ASN A 611 32.62 -4.46 1.49
C ASN A 611 33.70 -5.25 0.73
N LEU A 612 33.27 -6.13 -0.17
CA LEU A 612 34.13 -6.88 -1.09
C LEU A 612 33.67 -6.64 -2.53
N GLY A 613 34.45 -5.87 -3.27
CA GLY A 613 34.10 -5.30 -4.58
C GLY A 613 34.20 -3.77 -4.57
N SER A 614 33.82 -3.12 -5.67
CA SER A 614 34.03 -1.67 -5.88
C SER A 614 32.73 -0.86 -5.87
N TYR A 615 32.84 0.45 -5.62
CA TYR A 615 31.75 1.43 -5.70
C TYR A 615 30.55 1.17 -4.77
N ASN A 616 30.72 0.40 -3.68
CA ASN A 616 29.64 0.10 -2.75
C ASN A 616 29.46 1.21 -1.69
N VAL A 617 28.22 1.56 -1.36
CA VAL A 617 27.89 2.52 -0.28
C VAL A 617 27.09 1.78 0.80
N GLY A 618 27.40 2.00 2.07
CA GLY A 618 26.95 1.17 3.20
C GLY A 618 27.81 -0.09 3.39
N PRO A 619 27.57 -0.88 4.44
CA PRO A 619 28.49 -1.93 4.88
C PRO A 619 28.16 -3.34 4.36
N ALA A 620 29.21 -4.15 4.27
CA ALA A 620 29.20 -5.60 4.10
C ALA A 620 28.47 -6.08 2.83
N ASN A 621 28.58 -5.32 1.74
CA ASN A 621 28.14 -5.73 0.41
C ASN A 621 29.22 -6.59 -0.29
N PHE A 622 28.81 -7.51 -1.14
CA PHE A 622 29.64 -8.43 -1.91
C PHE A 622 29.28 -8.32 -3.39
N GLY A 623 30.16 -7.77 -4.23
CA GLY A 623 29.88 -7.34 -5.60
C GLY A 623 30.15 -5.85 -5.80
N GLU A 624 29.75 -5.29 -6.93
CA GLU A 624 30.01 -3.89 -7.28
C GLU A 624 28.75 -3.00 -7.27
N PHE A 625 28.93 -1.70 -7.07
CA PHE A 625 27.88 -0.65 -7.16
C PHE A 625 26.67 -0.81 -6.22
N ASN A 626 26.76 -1.62 -5.17
CA ASN A 626 25.65 -1.79 -4.22
C ASN A 626 25.50 -0.58 -3.29
N ILE A 627 24.27 -0.16 -2.98
CA ILE A 627 23.99 0.92 -2.03
C ILE A 627 23.07 0.39 -0.93
N GLY A 628 23.64 0.14 0.25
CA GLY A 628 22.98 -0.25 1.48
C GLY A 628 23.79 -1.32 2.22
N PHE A 629 23.11 -2.35 2.73
CA PHE A 629 23.67 -3.28 3.72
C PHE A 629 23.53 -4.72 3.24
N TRP A 630 24.58 -5.54 3.36
CA TRP A 630 24.52 -7.00 3.13
C TRP A 630 24.03 -7.46 1.74
N ASN A 631 24.14 -6.63 0.70
CA ASN A 631 23.77 -7.06 -0.64
C ASN A 631 24.84 -7.97 -1.26
N ALA A 632 24.44 -8.98 -2.03
CA ALA A 632 25.33 -9.93 -2.71
C ALA A 632 24.97 -10.01 -4.21
N GLY A 633 25.94 -9.78 -5.10
CA GLY A 633 25.70 -9.50 -6.52
C GLY A 633 25.83 -7.99 -6.81
N ASP A 634 25.51 -7.58 -8.03
CA ASP A 634 25.88 -6.23 -8.51
C ASP A 634 24.71 -5.23 -8.54
N SER A 635 25.00 -3.95 -8.30
CA SER A 635 24.09 -2.81 -8.45
C SER A 635 22.80 -2.85 -7.62
N ASN A 636 22.77 -3.59 -6.50
CA ASN A 636 21.60 -3.64 -5.62
C ASN A 636 21.48 -2.39 -4.74
N ARG A 637 20.25 -1.97 -4.44
CA ARG A 637 19.95 -0.77 -3.65
C ARG A 637 19.03 -1.11 -2.47
N GLY A 638 19.61 -1.36 -1.29
CA GLY A 638 18.88 -1.56 -0.05
C GLY A 638 19.55 -2.59 0.86
N PHE A 639 18.79 -3.53 1.40
CA PHE A 639 19.22 -4.42 2.48
C PHE A 639 19.12 -5.88 2.06
N ALA A 640 20.18 -6.67 2.24
CA ALA A 640 20.19 -8.14 2.11
C ALA A 640 19.66 -8.69 0.77
N ASN A 641 19.80 -7.96 -0.33
CA ASN A 641 19.41 -8.47 -1.66
C ASN A 641 20.48 -9.43 -2.20
N THR A 642 20.08 -10.45 -2.96
CA THR A 642 20.95 -11.47 -3.55
C THR A 642 20.66 -11.65 -5.05
N GLY A 643 21.66 -11.46 -5.90
CA GLY A 643 21.53 -11.32 -7.36
C GLY A 643 21.71 -9.86 -7.78
N ASP A 644 21.22 -9.45 -8.96
CA ASP A 644 21.66 -8.17 -9.57
C ASP A 644 20.52 -7.15 -9.77
N ASN A 645 20.85 -5.86 -9.68
CA ASN A 645 19.91 -4.74 -9.92
C ASN A 645 18.63 -4.74 -9.05
N ASN A 646 18.65 -5.36 -7.87
CA ASN A 646 17.47 -5.35 -6.99
C ASN A 646 17.39 -4.07 -6.15
N VAL A 647 16.20 -3.54 -5.90
CA VAL A 647 15.95 -2.37 -5.06
C VAL A 647 15.01 -2.73 -3.92
N GLY A 648 15.45 -2.60 -2.67
CA GLY A 648 14.63 -2.81 -1.46
C GLY A 648 15.24 -3.81 -0.48
N PHE A 649 14.44 -4.71 0.10
CA PHE A 649 14.85 -5.54 1.25
C PHE A 649 14.71 -7.05 0.96
N GLY A 650 15.78 -7.82 1.08
CA GLY A 650 15.74 -9.29 1.08
C GLY A 650 15.32 -9.93 -0.24
N ASN A 651 15.46 -9.25 -1.37
CA ASN A 651 15.08 -9.80 -2.67
C ASN A 651 16.15 -10.77 -3.19
N THR A 652 15.75 -11.94 -3.67
CA THR A 652 16.59 -12.96 -4.32
C THR A 652 16.23 -13.06 -5.80
N GLY A 653 17.22 -13.09 -6.70
CA GLY A 653 17.05 -13.02 -8.15
C GLY A 653 17.51 -11.67 -8.70
N SER A 654 17.03 -11.25 -9.87
CA SER A 654 17.54 -10.02 -10.52
C SER A 654 16.44 -9.07 -11.04
N ASN A 655 16.73 -7.77 -10.98
CA ASN A 655 15.87 -6.65 -11.40
C ASN A 655 14.56 -6.52 -10.60
N ASN A 656 14.54 -6.94 -9.34
CA ASN A 656 13.34 -6.84 -8.49
C ASN A 656 13.25 -5.51 -7.74
N ILE A 657 12.05 -4.96 -7.54
CA ILE A 657 11.83 -3.73 -6.75
C ILE A 657 10.82 -4.00 -5.63
N GLY A 658 11.28 -4.12 -4.39
CA GLY A 658 10.44 -4.23 -3.21
C GLY A 658 11.03 -5.10 -2.09
N VAL A 659 10.23 -6.00 -1.51
CA VAL A 659 10.60 -6.68 -0.25
C VAL A 659 10.37 -8.20 -0.31
N GLY A 660 11.43 -9.00 -0.19
CA GLY A 660 11.37 -10.45 -0.08
C GLY A 660 11.03 -11.19 -1.37
N LEU A 661 11.17 -10.54 -2.53
CA LEU A 661 10.90 -11.09 -3.87
C LEU A 661 11.90 -12.22 -4.18
N THR A 662 11.48 -13.28 -4.88
CA THR A 662 12.32 -14.47 -5.16
C THR A 662 12.44 -14.82 -6.65
N GLY A 663 11.91 -13.97 -7.53
CA GLY A 663 11.92 -14.16 -8.98
C GLY A 663 12.81 -13.16 -9.71
N THR A 664 12.47 -12.87 -10.96
CA THR A 664 13.12 -11.83 -11.77
C THR A 664 12.10 -10.81 -12.25
N GLY A 665 12.49 -9.53 -12.27
CA GLY A 665 11.65 -8.44 -12.78
C GLY A 665 10.37 -8.20 -11.98
N GLN A 666 10.29 -8.66 -10.73
CA GLN A 666 9.09 -8.50 -9.90
C GLN A 666 9.06 -7.12 -9.23
N VAL A 667 7.86 -6.54 -9.03
CA VAL A 667 7.68 -5.30 -8.26
C VAL A 667 6.61 -5.51 -7.19
N GLY A 668 6.97 -5.36 -5.90
CA GLY A 668 6.04 -5.53 -4.77
C GLY A 668 6.64 -6.26 -3.56
N PHE A 669 5.82 -7.00 -2.82
CA PHE A 669 6.26 -7.80 -1.67
C PHE A 669 6.23 -9.29 -2.04
N GLY A 670 7.32 -10.02 -1.83
CA GLY A 670 7.55 -11.35 -2.40
C GLY A 670 6.89 -12.53 -1.71
N ALA A 671 6.42 -12.35 -0.47
CA ALA A 671 5.41 -13.25 0.08
C ALA A 671 4.08 -13.16 -0.69
N LEU A 672 3.87 -12.10 -1.49
CA LEU A 672 2.62 -11.79 -2.15
C LEU A 672 2.67 -12.02 -3.66
N ASN A 673 3.83 -12.03 -4.34
CA ASN A 673 3.90 -12.32 -5.79
C ASN A 673 4.69 -13.60 -6.08
N SER A 674 4.17 -14.46 -6.97
CA SER A 674 4.82 -15.71 -7.41
C SER A 674 4.92 -15.81 -8.94
N GLY A 675 6.01 -16.37 -9.45
CA GLY A 675 6.33 -16.41 -10.89
C GLY A 675 7.12 -15.19 -11.37
N THR A 676 6.94 -14.71 -12.60
CA THR A 676 7.88 -13.78 -13.28
C THR A 676 7.22 -12.49 -13.77
N ASN A 677 7.92 -11.35 -13.69
CA ASN A 677 7.47 -10.06 -14.24
C ASN A 677 6.08 -9.58 -13.76
N ASN A 678 5.63 -10.00 -12.58
CA ASN A 678 4.35 -9.53 -12.02
C ASN A 678 4.54 -8.18 -11.33
N VAL A 679 3.60 -7.27 -11.56
CA VAL A 679 3.59 -5.89 -11.04
C VAL A 679 2.35 -5.69 -10.15
N GLY A 680 2.54 -5.29 -8.90
CA GLY A 680 1.46 -5.14 -7.92
C GLY A 680 1.58 -6.18 -6.81
N LEU A 681 0.49 -6.78 -6.34
CA LEU A 681 0.50 -7.71 -5.19
C LEU A 681 -0.42 -8.91 -5.41
N PHE A 682 -0.18 -10.01 -4.69
CA PHE A 682 -1.03 -11.21 -4.70
C PHE A 682 -1.13 -11.91 -6.08
N ASN A 683 -0.25 -11.57 -7.03
CA ASN A 683 -0.28 -12.11 -8.39
C ASN A 683 0.50 -13.42 -8.49
N SER A 684 0.03 -14.35 -9.34
CA SER A 684 0.66 -15.64 -9.60
C SER A 684 0.78 -15.93 -11.10
N GLY A 685 1.90 -16.52 -11.53
CA GLY A 685 2.19 -16.78 -12.94
C GLY A 685 3.06 -15.70 -13.56
N ALA A 686 2.75 -15.20 -14.76
CA ALA A 686 3.66 -14.35 -15.53
C ALA A 686 3.03 -13.05 -16.08
N ASN A 687 3.77 -11.94 -16.02
CA ASN A 687 3.40 -10.65 -16.64
C ASN A 687 2.04 -10.07 -16.19
N ASN A 688 1.53 -10.42 -15.01
CA ASN A 688 0.26 -9.90 -14.50
C ASN A 688 0.45 -8.54 -13.83
N ILE A 689 -0.52 -7.62 -14.01
CA ILE A 689 -0.49 -6.26 -13.47
C ILE A 689 -1.72 -6.04 -12.58
N GLY A 690 -1.51 -5.61 -11.33
CA GLY A 690 -2.58 -5.26 -10.40
C GLY A 690 -2.62 -6.18 -9.17
N LEU A 691 -3.79 -6.69 -8.80
CA LEU A 691 -4.01 -7.42 -7.54
C LEU A 691 -4.62 -8.81 -7.77
N PHE A 692 -4.15 -9.83 -7.04
CA PHE A 692 -4.78 -11.17 -6.98
C PHE A 692 -4.93 -11.92 -8.33
N ASN A 693 -4.24 -11.52 -9.40
CA ASN A 693 -4.41 -12.16 -10.71
C ASN A 693 -3.63 -13.49 -10.79
N SER A 694 -4.13 -14.45 -11.57
CA SER A 694 -3.46 -15.75 -11.78
C SER A 694 -3.37 -16.12 -13.25
N GLY A 695 -2.22 -16.65 -13.68
CA GLY A 695 -1.98 -17.07 -15.07
C GLY A 695 -1.06 -16.11 -15.79
N THR A 696 -1.42 -15.61 -16.98
CA THR A 696 -0.50 -14.86 -17.84
C THR A 696 -1.08 -13.58 -18.41
N GLY A 697 -0.40 -12.44 -18.20
CA GLY A 697 -0.70 -11.19 -18.89
C GLY A 697 -2.03 -10.53 -18.50
N ASN A 698 -2.60 -10.86 -17.34
CA ASN A 698 -3.86 -10.27 -16.88
C ASN A 698 -3.63 -8.89 -16.23
N VAL A 699 -4.55 -7.95 -16.43
CA VAL A 699 -4.47 -6.58 -15.92
C VAL A 699 -5.73 -6.25 -15.10
N GLY A 700 -5.56 -5.93 -13.81
CA GLY A 700 -6.65 -5.52 -12.92
C GLY A 700 -6.71 -6.31 -11.62
N ILE A 701 -7.88 -6.78 -11.20
CA ILE A 701 -8.11 -7.40 -9.89
C ILE A 701 -8.72 -8.80 -10.05
N GLY A 702 -8.04 -9.84 -9.56
CA GLY A 702 -8.62 -11.18 -9.39
C GLY A 702 -8.93 -11.93 -10.70
N ASN A 703 -8.36 -11.51 -11.83
CA ASN A 703 -8.55 -12.21 -13.10
C ASN A 703 -7.76 -13.51 -13.14
N THR A 704 -8.27 -14.53 -13.85
CA THR A 704 -7.59 -15.83 -13.97
C THR A 704 -7.51 -16.32 -15.41
N GLY A 705 -6.41 -16.96 -15.80
CA GLY A 705 -6.18 -17.39 -17.18
C GLY A 705 -5.26 -16.44 -17.93
N THR A 706 -5.63 -16.01 -19.14
CA THR A 706 -4.69 -15.36 -20.08
C THR A 706 -5.23 -14.05 -20.66
N GLY A 707 -4.50 -12.94 -20.48
CA GLY A 707 -4.73 -11.69 -21.19
C GLY A 707 -6.04 -10.96 -20.85
N ASN A 708 -6.64 -11.22 -19.69
CA ASN A 708 -7.89 -10.59 -19.29
C ASN A 708 -7.67 -9.18 -18.69
N TRP A 709 -8.54 -8.23 -18.98
CA TRP A 709 -8.54 -6.87 -18.42
C TRP A 709 -9.76 -6.64 -17.53
N GLY A 710 -9.57 -6.23 -16.28
CA GLY A 710 -10.63 -5.73 -15.40
C GLY A 710 -10.74 -6.47 -14.08
N ILE A 711 -11.93 -6.90 -13.68
CA ILE A 711 -12.19 -7.45 -12.34
C ILE A 711 -12.82 -8.85 -12.42
N GLY A 712 -12.14 -9.86 -11.89
CA GLY A 712 -12.70 -11.20 -11.68
C GLY A 712 -13.08 -11.94 -12.95
N ASN A 713 -12.37 -11.71 -14.07
CA ASN A 713 -12.60 -12.41 -15.34
C ASN A 713 -11.78 -13.71 -15.41
N PRO A 714 -12.39 -14.91 -15.41
CA PRO A 714 -11.71 -16.16 -15.73
C PRO A 714 -11.74 -16.49 -17.23
N GLY A 715 -10.64 -16.98 -17.77
CA GLY A 715 -10.53 -17.47 -19.15
C GLY A 715 -9.53 -16.68 -19.99
N THR A 716 -9.88 -16.32 -21.22
CA THR A 716 -8.93 -15.73 -22.20
C THR A 716 -9.43 -14.43 -22.81
N GLY A 717 -8.66 -13.34 -22.71
CA GLY A 717 -8.91 -12.10 -23.44
C GLY A 717 -10.20 -11.36 -23.06
N ASN A 718 -10.82 -11.68 -21.92
CA ASN A 718 -12.06 -11.05 -21.48
C ASN A 718 -11.79 -9.64 -20.92
N THR A 719 -12.64 -8.67 -21.25
CA THR A 719 -12.52 -7.27 -20.83
C THR A 719 -13.76 -6.82 -20.04
N GLY A 720 -13.58 -6.30 -18.83
CA GLY A 720 -14.66 -5.81 -17.97
C GLY A 720 -14.74 -6.57 -16.65
N ILE A 721 -15.92 -7.07 -16.24
CA ILE A 721 -16.12 -7.61 -14.88
C ILE A 721 -16.87 -8.94 -14.89
N GLY A 722 -16.33 -9.95 -14.21
CA GLY A 722 -17.00 -11.25 -14.02
C GLY A 722 -17.25 -12.04 -15.32
N ASN A 723 -16.58 -11.69 -16.42
CA ASN A 723 -16.73 -12.35 -17.71
C ASN A 723 -15.97 -13.68 -17.73
N THR A 724 -16.66 -14.76 -18.03
CA THR A 724 -16.14 -16.13 -18.05
C THR A 724 -16.06 -16.67 -19.49
N GLY A 725 -15.00 -17.39 -19.86
CA GLY A 725 -14.83 -17.93 -21.21
C GLY A 725 -13.82 -17.12 -22.05
N SER A 726 -14.13 -16.76 -23.29
CA SER A 726 -13.13 -16.13 -24.19
C SER A 726 -13.63 -14.87 -24.91
N TYR A 727 -12.81 -13.81 -24.93
CA TYR A 727 -13.01 -12.56 -25.67
C TYR A 727 -14.33 -11.82 -25.37
N ASN A 728 -14.94 -12.08 -24.21
CA ASN A 728 -16.16 -11.41 -23.78
C ASN A 728 -15.87 -9.98 -23.27
N THR A 729 -16.70 -9.02 -23.65
CA THR A 729 -16.57 -7.61 -23.26
C THR A 729 -17.80 -7.13 -22.50
N GLY A 730 -17.61 -6.47 -21.35
CA GLY A 730 -18.69 -5.92 -20.53
C GLY A 730 -18.78 -6.59 -19.16
N LEU A 731 -19.98 -6.99 -18.74
CA LEU A 731 -20.25 -7.45 -17.37
C LEU A 731 -20.91 -8.84 -17.36
N PHE A 732 -20.37 -9.79 -16.59
CA PHE A 732 -20.96 -11.09 -16.25
C PHE A 732 -21.32 -12.01 -17.43
N ASN A 733 -20.70 -11.82 -18.61
CA ASN A 733 -20.96 -12.68 -19.76
C ASN A 733 -20.25 -14.04 -19.64
N ALA A 734 -20.84 -15.10 -20.20
CA ALA A 734 -20.33 -16.47 -20.13
C ALA A 734 -20.40 -17.16 -21.51
N GLY A 735 -19.24 -17.49 -22.08
CA GLY A 735 -19.12 -18.09 -23.42
C GLY A 735 -18.01 -17.43 -24.25
N ILE A 736 -18.25 -17.22 -25.53
CA ILE A 736 -17.28 -16.70 -26.50
C ILE A 736 -17.79 -15.41 -27.16
N VAL A 737 -16.98 -14.35 -27.21
CA VAL A 737 -17.20 -13.12 -28.00
C VAL A 737 -18.53 -12.40 -27.69
N ASN A 738 -19.08 -12.58 -26.48
CA ASN A 738 -20.25 -11.84 -26.02
C ASN A 738 -19.89 -10.39 -25.66
N THR A 739 -20.75 -9.44 -26.05
CA THR A 739 -20.61 -8.02 -25.69
C THR A 739 -21.84 -7.50 -24.94
N GLY A 740 -21.64 -6.92 -23.76
CA GLY A 740 -22.68 -6.28 -22.95
C GLY A 740 -22.85 -6.89 -21.57
N PHE A 741 -24.07 -7.24 -21.15
CA PHE A 741 -24.40 -7.60 -19.77
C PHE A 741 -25.04 -8.99 -19.62
N ALA A 742 -24.44 -9.88 -18.82
CA ALA A 742 -25.00 -11.16 -18.39
C ALA A 742 -25.47 -12.08 -19.53
N ASN A 743 -24.87 -12.01 -20.72
CA ASN A 743 -25.16 -12.94 -21.80
C ASN A 743 -24.52 -14.30 -21.53
N THR A 744 -25.23 -15.38 -21.79
CA THR A 744 -24.75 -16.77 -21.77
C THR A 744 -24.91 -17.38 -23.16
N GLY A 745 -24.01 -18.26 -23.58
CA GLY A 745 -23.91 -18.72 -24.97
C GLY A 745 -22.85 -17.92 -25.71
N ASP A 746 -22.78 -18.02 -27.04
CA ASP A 746 -21.69 -17.42 -27.81
C ASP A 746 -22.17 -16.30 -28.75
N TYR A 747 -21.32 -15.33 -29.06
CA TYR A 747 -21.53 -14.26 -30.05
C TYR A 747 -22.75 -13.34 -29.80
N ASN A 748 -23.22 -13.21 -28.55
CA ASN A 748 -24.34 -12.32 -28.23
C ASN A 748 -23.91 -10.87 -28.05
N THR A 749 -24.72 -9.92 -28.50
CA THR A 749 -24.55 -8.48 -28.23
C THR A 749 -25.79 -7.91 -27.56
N GLY A 750 -25.62 -7.23 -26.43
CA GLY A 750 -26.71 -6.66 -25.63
C GLY A 750 -26.75 -7.26 -24.24
N ALA A 751 -27.91 -7.71 -23.74
CA ALA A 751 -28.02 -8.14 -22.36
C ALA A 751 -28.94 -9.34 -22.09
N ALA A 752 -28.54 -10.20 -21.16
CA ALA A 752 -29.30 -11.34 -20.65
C ALA A 752 -29.79 -12.34 -21.72
N ASN A 753 -29.14 -12.37 -22.89
CA ASN A 753 -29.37 -13.41 -23.89
C ASN A 753 -28.81 -14.75 -23.37
N ARG A 754 -29.45 -15.87 -23.73
CA ARG A 754 -29.07 -17.22 -23.24
C ARG A 754 -28.77 -18.24 -24.35
N GLY A 755 -29.29 -18.01 -25.55
CA GLY A 755 -28.85 -18.69 -26.76
C GLY A 755 -27.61 -18.01 -27.34
N SER A 756 -27.26 -18.34 -28.58
CA SER A 756 -26.09 -17.80 -29.29
C SER A 756 -26.49 -16.86 -30.43
N PHE A 757 -25.54 -16.01 -30.84
CA PHE A 757 -25.67 -15.04 -31.93
C PHE A 757 -26.87 -14.09 -31.80
N ASN A 758 -27.33 -13.77 -30.58
CA ASN A 758 -28.45 -12.85 -30.38
C ASN A 758 -28.01 -11.39 -30.29
N THR A 759 -28.83 -10.48 -30.81
CA THR A 759 -28.67 -9.04 -30.68
C THR A 759 -29.85 -8.44 -29.92
N GLY A 760 -29.60 -7.75 -28.81
CA GLY A 760 -30.62 -7.10 -27.98
C GLY A 760 -30.74 -7.72 -26.60
N TRP A 761 -31.95 -7.88 -26.09
CA TRP A 761 -32.21 -8.11 -24.67
C TRP A 761 -33.01 -9.39 -24.41
N TYR A 762 -32.62 -10.20 -23.43
CA TYR A 762 -33.37 -11.36 -22.92
C TYR A 762 -33.82 -12.37 -23.99
N ASN A 763 -33.01 -12.74 -24.97
CA ASN A 763 -33.38 -13.79 -25.94
C ASN A 763 -32.80 -15.18 -25.53
N PRO A 764 -33.64 -16.15 -25.09
CA PRO A 764 -33.19 -17.53 -24.83
C PRO A 764 -32.90 -18.38 -26.06
N GLY A 765 -33.58 -18.14 -27.19
CA GLY A 765 -33.34 -18.86 -28.45
C GLY A 765 -32.10 -18.34 -29.16
N ASP A 766 -31.77 -18.92 -30.30
CA ASP A 766 -30.61 -18.58 -31.11
C ASP A 766 -30.95 -17.59 -32.24
N TYR A 767 -29.95 -16.81 -32.68
CA TYR A 767 -30.03 -15.91 -33.84
C TYR A 767 -31.16 -14.86 -33.77
N ASN A 768 -31.59 -14.40 -32.60
CA ASN A 768 -32.66 -13.41 -32.46
C ASN A 768 -32.17 -11.96 -32.50
N THR A 769 -33.02 -11.05 -32.98
CA THR A 769 -32.83 -9.59 -32.87
C THR A 769 -33.99 -8.93 -32.14
N GLY A 770 -33.71 -8.19 -31.07
CA GLY A 770 -34.71 -7.43 -30.31
C GLY A 770 -34.83 -7.88 -28.86
N TRP A 771 -36.05 -7.91 -28.31
CA TRP A 771 -36.30 -8.12 -26.89
C TRP A 771 -37.16 -9.36 -26.64
N ALA A 772 -36.71 -10.22 -25.72
CA ALA A 772 -37.52 -11.25 -25.09
C ALA A 772 -38.09 -12.30 -26.07
N ASN A 773 -37.29 -12.80 -27.02
CA ASN A 773 -37.70 -13.85 -27.96
C ASN A 773 -37.14 -15.22 -27.55
N PRO A 774 -37.95 -16.18 -27.06
CA PRO A 774 -37.50 -17.54 -26.73
C PRO A 774 -37.37 -18.51 -27.90
N GLY A 775 -38.05 -18.30 -29.02
CA GLY A 775 -37.85 -19.07 -30.25
C GLY A 775 -36.64 -18.57 -31.04
N ASP A 776 -36.30 -19.25 -32.14
CA ASP A 776 -35.10 -18.96 -32.93
C ASP A 776 -35.37 -18.04 -34.13
N TYR A 777 -34.34 -17.31 -34.58
CA TYR A 777 -34.37 -16.42 -35.77
C TYR A 777 -35.53 -15.40 -35.75
N ASN A 778 -35.91 -14.84 -34.60
CA ASN A 778 -36.96 -13.82 -34.52
C ASN A 778 -36.41 -12.39 -34.66
N THR A 779 -37.26 -11.45 -35.07
CA THR A 779 -36.97 -10.02 -35.07
C THR A 779 -38.10 -9.23 -34.45
N GLY A 780 -37.83 -8.61 -33.30
CA GLY A 780 -38.75 -7.73 -32.59
C GLY A 780 -38.94 -8.15 -31.13
N LEU A 781 -40.18 -8.22 -30.66
CA LEU A 781 -40.51 -8.22 -29.23
C LEU A 781 -41.37 -9.44 -28.83
N PHE A 782 -40.99 -10.21 -27.81
CA PHE A 782 -41.84 -11.25 -27.21
C PHE A 782 -42.31 -12.38 -28.16
N ASN A 783 -41.54 -12.73 -29.20
CA ASN A 783 -41.89 -13.83 -30.10
C ASN A 783 -41.44 -15.19 -29.52
N THR A 784 -42.38 -16.11 -29.36
CA THR A 784 -42.16 -17.44 -28.74
C THR A 784 -42.09 -18.58 -29.75
N GLY A 785 -42.70 -18.43 -30.92
CA GLY A 785 -42.41 -19.27 -32.09
C GLY A 785 -41.15 -18.82 -32.82
N ASN A 786 -40.82 -19.47 -33.93
CA ASN A 786 -39.59 -19.28 -34.71
C ASN A 786 -39.81 -18.41 -35.95
N VAL A 787 -38.75 -17.74 -36.41
CA VAL A 787 -38.70 -17.00 -37.69
C VAL A 787 -39.76 -15.88 -37.81
N ASN A 788 -40.15 -15.26 -36.70
CA ASN A 788 -41.17 -14.22 -36.67
C ASN A 788 -40.60 -12.79 -36.79
N THR A 789 -41.32 -11.90 -37.47
CA THR A 789 -41.00 -10.46 -37.58
C THR A 789 -42.12 -9.61 -37.01
N GLY A 790 -41.86 -8.86 -35.94
CA GLY A 790 -42.85 -8.06 -35.21
C GLY A 790 -42.89 -8.45 -33.74
N GLY A 791 -44.07 -8.66 -33.14
CA GLY A 791 -44.08 -8.98 -31.72
C GLY A 791 -45.31 -9.65 -31.12
N VAL A 792 -45.08 -10.38 -30.03
CA VAL A 792 -46.07 -11.21 -29.32
C VAL A 792 -46.64 -12.31 -30.23
N ASN A 793 -45.80 -12.88 -31.11
CA ASN A 793 -46.19 -13.99 -31.97
C ASN A 793 -45.82 -15.34 -31.33
N SER A 794 -46.73 -16.31 -31.35
CA SER A 794 -46.51 -17.66 -30.78
C SER A 794 -46.57 -18.80 -31.79
N GLY A 795 -47.05 -18.55 -33.02
CA GLY A 795 -46.83 -19.46 -34.14
C GLY A 795 -45.50 -19.15 -34.84
N ASP A 796 -45.16 -19.97 -35.84
CA ASP A 796 -43.92 -19.84 -36.60
C ASP A 796 -44.11 -19.07 -37.93
N PHE A 797 -43.03 -18.49 -38.45
CA PHE A 797 -42.94 -17.86 -39.78
C PHE A 797 -43.88 -16.64 -39.99
N ASN A 798 -44.23 -15.91 -38.93
CA ASN A 798 -45.20 -14.81 -39.00
C ASN A 798 -44.58 -13.42 -39.19
N ASN A 799 -45.32 -12.52 -39.85
CA ASN A 799 -45.02 -11.09 -39.89
C ASN A 799 -46.19 -10.31 -39.27
N GLY A 800 -45.96 -9.56 -38.19
CA GLY A 800 -46.99 -8.73 -37.55
C GLY A 800 -46.98 -8.83 -36.03
N PHE A 801 -48.13 -8.53 -35.40
CA PHE A 801 -48.28 -8.52 -33.95
C PHE A 801 -49.44 -9.39 -33.48
N PHE A 802 -49.27 -10.04 -32.31
CA PHE A 802 -50.29 -10.86 -31.62
C PHE A 802 -50.78 -12.07 -32.43
N ILE A 803 -49.91 -12.69 -33.22
CA ILE A 803 -50.25 -13.82 -34.11
C ILE A 803 -49.94 -15.16 -33.45
N SER A 804 -50.94 -16.05 -33.36
CA SER A 804 -50.81 -17.36 -32.70
C SER A 804 -50.79 -18.58 -33.62
N ALA A 805 -51.14 -18.42 -34.90
CA ALA A 805 -51.05 -19.47 -35.93
C ALA A 805 -49.79 -19.24 -36.79
N ASP A 806 -49.43 -20.22 -37.62
CA ASP A 806 -48.23 -20.14 -38.46
C ASP A 806 -48.46 -19.42 -39.80
N ASN A 807 -47.40 -18.86 -40.38
CA ASN A 807 -47.36 -18.29 -41.75
C ASN A 807 -48.34 -17.12 -42.03
N GLN A 808 -48.71 -16.33 -41.03
CA GLN A 808 -49.60 -15.19 -41.17
C GLN A 808 -48.86 -13.87 -41.43
N GLY A 809 -49.54 -12.95 -42.11
CA GLY A 809 -49.05 -11.59 -42.38
C GLY A 809 -47.86 -11.48 -43.36
N GLN A 810 -47.39 -12.61 -43.91
CA GLN A 810 -46.45 -12.63 -45.03
C GLN A 810 -47.05 -11.92 -46.26
N ILE A 811 -46.25 -11.12 -46.96
CA ILE A 811 -46.69 -10.39 -48.16
C ILE A 811 -46.27 -11.16 -49.41
N ALA A 812 -47.23 -11.53 -50.25
CA ALA A 812 -47.00 -12.03 -51.60
C ALA A 812 -47.48 -11.01 -52.64
N VAL A 813 -46.70 -10.82 -53.71
CA VAL A 813 -47.07 -9.99 -54.86
C VAL A 813 -46.77 -10.76 -56.13
N ASN A 814 -47.82 -11.25 -56.79
CA ASN A 814 -47.71 -11.87 -58.11
C ASN A 814 -48.41 -10.99 -59.15
N LEU A 815 -47.60 -10.29 -59.96
CA LEU A 815 -48.06 -9.55 -61.13
C LEU A 815 -47.66 -10.33 -62.37
N ASN A 816 -48.66 -10.80 -63.10
CA ASN A 816 -48.48 -11.61 -64.29
C ASN A 816 -49.24 -11.01 -65.49
N ILE A 817 -48.70 -11.22 -66.68
CA ILE A 817 -49.36 -10.91 -67.95
C ILE A 817 -49.64 -12.24 -68.64
N THR A 818 -50.92 -12.59 -68.79
CA THR A 818 -51.33 -13.77 -69.53
C THR A 818 -51.65 -13.38 -70.96
N THR A 819 -50.90 -13.92 -71.92
CA THR A 819 -51.24 -13.81 -73.34
C THR A 819 -52.41 -14.74 -73.65
N PRO A 820 -53.45 -14.31 -74.40
CA PRO A 820 -54.57 -15.18 -74.75
C PRO A 820 -54.10 -16.25 -75.74
N THR A 821 -54.60 -17.47 -75.58
CA THR A 821 -54.47 -18.53 -76.59
C THR A 821 -55.12 -18.07 -77.88
N VAL A 822 -54.35 -18.03 -78.98
CA VAL A 822 -54.87 -17.64 -80.29
C VAL A 822 -55.24 -18.90 -81.08
N PRO A 823 -56.53 -19.16 -81.35
CA PRO A 823 -56.92 -20.27 -82.22
C PRO A 823 -56.49 -19.96 -83.66
N ILE A 824 -55.98 -20.99 -84.33
CA ILE A 824 -55.63 -20.99 -85.74
C ILE A 824 -56.62 -21.94 -86.43
N ASP A 825 -57.81 -21.42 -86.72
CA ASP A 825 -58.84 -22.13 -87.47
C ASP A 825 -58.81 -21.67 -88.94
N PHE A 826 -58.33 -22.54 -89.82
CA PHE A 826 -58.39 -22.33 -91.28
C PHE A 826 -59.20 -23.44 -91.94
N ASP A 827 -60.40 -23.10 -92.42
CA ASP A 827 -61.21 -23.98 -93.27
C ASP A 827 -60.91 -23.69 -94.75
N ILE A 828 -60.21 -24.61 -95.42
CA ILE A 828 -59.81 -24.46 -96.84
C ILE A 828 -60.51 -25.50 -97.69
N ARG A 829 -61.53 -25.07 -98.44
CA ARG A 829 -62.14 -25.86 -99.52
C ARG A 829 -61.41 -25.59 -100.84
N ILE A 830 -60.76 -26.61 -101.39
CA ILE A 830 -60.01 -26.52 -102.65
C ILE A 830 -60.77 -27.26 -103.78
N PRO A 831 -61.43 -26.55 -104.70
CA PRO A 831 -61.84 -27.12 -105.97
C PRO A 831 -60.70 -27.06 -106.99
N VAL A 832 -60.33 -28.23 -107.51
CA VAL A 832 -59.43 -28.47 -108.67
C VAL A 832 -57.92 -28.31 -108.43
N TYR A 833 -57.21 -29.34 -108.91
CA TYR A 833 -55.77 -29.64 -108.86
C TYR A 833 -54.79 -28.44 -108.94
N LYS A 834 -54.07 -28.19 -107.84
CA LYS A 834 -52.83 -27.42 -107.79
C LYS A 834 -51.93 -27.90 -106.65
N VAL A 835 -50.61 -27.74 -106.81
CA VAL A 835 -49.65 -27.88 -105.70
C VAL A 835 -49.73 -26.61 -104.85
N TYR A 836 -49.95 -26.77 -103.55
CA TYR A 836 -49.95 -25.67 -102.58
C TYR A 836 -48.73 -25.76 -101.67
N GLN A 837 -47.92 -24.71 -101.67
CA GLN A 837 -46.96 -24.45 -100.59
C GLN A 837 -47.67 -23.60 -99.53
N LEU A 838 -47.73 -24.09 -98.30
CA LEU A 838 -48.23 -23.37 -97.14
C LEU A 838 -47.08 -23.20 -96.13
N GLY A 839 -46.84 -21.97 -95.71
CA GLY A 839 -45.70 -21.57 -94.87
C GLY A 839 -45.01 -20.32 -95.39
N GLY A 840 -43.98 -19.86 -94.68
CA GLY A 840 -43.25 -18.61 -94.98
C GLY A 840 -43.95 -17.32 -94.55
N GLN A 841 -45.14 -17.41 -93.95
CA GLN A 841 -45.80 -16.24 -93.36
C GLN A 841 -45.09 -15.83 -92.06
N VAL A 842 -44.81 -14.53 -91.98
CA VAL A 842 -44.18 -13.91 -90.82
C VAL A 842 -45.28 -13.33 -89.93
N TYR A 843 -45.52 -13.99 -88.80
CA TYR A 843 -46.45 -13.54 -87.78
C TYR A 843 -45.79 -12.44 -86.94
N THR A 844 -46.20 -11.21 -87.16
CA THR A 844 -45.77 -10.06 -86.36
C THR A 844 -46.60 -9.98 -85.09
N ILE A 845 -45.98 -10.33 -83.96
CA ILE A 845 -46.52 -10.08 -82.62
C ILE A 845 -46.51 -8.56 -82.40
N PRO A 846 -47.66 -7.91 -82.13
CA PRO A 846 -47.72 -6.47 -81.90
C PRO A 846 -46.83 -6.04 -80.73
N GLY A 847 -46.10 -4.94 -80.91
CA GLY A 847 -45.31 -4.36 -79.83
C GLY A 847 -46.22 -3.80 -78.74
N PHE A 848 -45.91 -4.09 -77.48
CA PHE A 848 -46.70 -3.65 -76.33
C PHE A 848 -45.98 -2.50 -75.62
N TYR A 849 -46.66 -1.36 -75.54
CA TYR A 849 -46.20 -0.18 -74.80
C TYR A 849 -46.94 -0.08 -73.46
N TYR A 850 -46.23 -0.37 -72.38
CA TYR A 850 -46.72 -0.11 -71.02
C TYR A 850 -46.36 1.32 -70.63
N PRO A 851 -47.33 2.23 -70.39
CA PRO A 851 -47.06 3.61 -70.02
C PRO A 851 -46.49 3.72 -68.60
N LYS A 852 -45.77 4.82 -68.32
CA LYS A 852 -45.25 5.11 -66.97
C LYS A 852 -46.41 5.29 -65.99
N THR A 853 -46.65 4.27 -65.18
CA THR A 853 -47.72 4.25 -64.17
C THR A 853 -47.10 4.39 -62.78
N ALA A 854 -47.60 5.32 -61.99
CA ALA A 854 -47.11 5.62 -60.65
C ALA A 854 -47.81 4.76 -59.60
N PHE A 855 -47.04 4.18 -58.69
CA PHE A 855 -47.50 3.43 -57.52
C PHE A 855 -46.78 3.99 -56.29
N GLY A 856 -47.34 5.06 -55.71
CA GLY A 856 -46.67 5.86 -54.68
C GLY A 856 -45.39 6.50 -55.22
N ASN A 857 -44.27 6.31 -54.51
CA ASN A 857 -42.95 6.83 -54.91
C ASN A 857 -42.25 5.98 -55.99
N PHE A 858 -42.85 4.86 -56.42
CA PHE A 858 -42.29 3.97 -57.44
C PHE A 858 -43.04 4.12 -58.77
N TYR A 859 -42.37 3.85 -59.88
CA TYR A 859 -42.99 3.89 -61.21
C TYR A 859 -42.70 2.59 -61.96
N LEU A 860 -43.75 2.00 -62.55
CA LEU A 860 -43.60 0.90 -63.50
C LEU A 860 -43.78 1.45 -64.93
N GLY A 861 -42.77 1.28 -65.77
CA GLY A 861 -42.72 1.82 -67.13
C GLY A 861 -42.06 3.22 -67.25
N PRO A 862 -41.91 3.73 -68.48
CA PRO A 862 -42.45 3.17 -69.70
C PRO A 862 -41.63 1.98 -70.19
N MET A 863 -42.31 0.91 -70.59
CA MET A 863 -41.71 -0.32 -71.11
C MET A 863 -42.23 -0.52 -72.53
N THR A 864 -41.33 -0.68 -73.50
CA THR A 864 -41.70 -0.94 -74.89
C THR A 864 -41.19 -2.32 -75.27
N ILE A 865 -42.09 -3.29 -75.38
CA ILE A 865 -41.77 -4.58 -76.02
C ILE A 865 -41.86 -4.34 -77.53
N PRO A 866 -40.75 -4.47 -78.30
CA PRO A 866 -40.77 -4.23 -79.73
C PRO A 866 -41.58 -5.31 -80.47
N THR A 867 -42.15 -4.95 -81.61
CA THR A 867 -42.77 -5.90 -82.54
C THR A 867 -41.80 -7.03 -82.87
N SER A 868 -42.22 -8.26 -82.63
CA SER A 868 -41.38 -9.46 -82.80
C SER A 868 -41.99 -10.37 -83.86
N THR A 869 -41.18 -11.00 -84.69
CA THR A 869 -41.63 -11.73 -85.88
C THR A 869 -41.26 -13.21 -85.84
N ILE A 870 -42.24 -14.09 -86.03
CA ILE A 870 -42.05 -15.54 -86.12
C ILE A 870 -42.41 -16.01 -87.54
N SER A 871 -41.49 -16.69 -88.21
CA SER A 871 -41.73 -17.27 -89.54
C SER A 871 -42.14 -18.74 -89.42
N ALA A 872 -43.31 -19.11 -89.96
CA ALA A 872 -43.79 -20.49 -89.95
C ALA A 872 -43.08 -21.33 -91.05
N PRO A 873 -42.60 -22.56 -90.74
CA PRO A 873 -41.92 -23.41 -91.72
C PRO A 873 -42.86 -23.90 -92.82
N TYR A 874 -42.29 -24.21 -94.00
CA TYR A 874 -43.05 -24.69 -95.15
C TYR A 874 -43.47 -26.16 -95.00
N VAL A 875 -44.74 -26.44 -95.30
CA VAL A 875 -45.30 -27.79 -95.45
C VAL A 875 -45.83 -27.95 -96.88
N THR A 876 -45.55 -29.11 -97.49
CA THR A 876 -46.00 -29.44 -98.85
C THR A 876 -46.94 -30.64 -98.79
N LEU A 877 -48.12 -30.54 -99.41
CA LEU A 877 -49.15 -31.59 -99.43
C LEU A 877 -49.42 -32.06 -100.88
N THR A 878 -49.75 -33.34 -101.07
CA THR A 878 -50.05 -33.90 -102.41
C THR A 878 -51.04 -35.06 -102.29
N THR A 879 -52.22 -34.95 -102.91
CA THR A 879 -53.31 -35.95 -102.89
C THR A 879 -54.19 -35.86 -104.13
N GLY A 880 -54.85 -36.94 -104.57
CA GLY A 880 -55.91 -36.88 -105.59
C GLY A 880 -56.63 -38.20 -105.91
N SER A 881 -57.89 -38.10 -106.35
CA SER A 881 -58.69 -39.04 -107.18
C SER A 881 -60.13 -38.47 -107.31
N PRO A 882 -60.89 -38.62 -108.42
CA PRO A 882 -61.85 -37.59 -108.84
C PRO A 882 -63.32 -37.75 -108.39
N THR A 883 -63.63 -38.36 -107.23
CA THR A 883 -65.05 -38.59 -106.83
C THR A 883 -65.47 -38.23 -105.40
N ASN A 884 -64.60 -37.66 -104.55
CA ASN A 884 -65.02 -37.06 -103.27
C ASN A 884 -64.13 -35.85 -102.93
N PRO A 885 -64.67 -34.72 -102.43
CA PRO A 885 -63.86 -33.68 -101.80
C PRO A 885 -63.27 -34.21 -100.49
N ILE A 886 -61.99 -33.92 -100.23
CA ILE A 886 -61.36 -34.17 -98.92
C ILE A 886 -61.44 -32.86 -98.13
N GLU A 887 -62.18 -32.87 -97.03
CA GLU A 887 -62.13 -31.80 -96.04
C GLU A 887 -60.87 -31.99 -95.17
N ILE A 888 -60.03 -30.96 -95.09
CA ILE A 888 -58.86 -30.93 -94.19
C ILE A 888 -59.04 -29.72 -93.27
N SER A 889 -59.67 -29.94 -92.12
CA SER A 889 -59.73 -28.94 -91.05
C SER A 889 -58.50 -29.06 -90.15
N LEU A 890 -57.58 -28.11 -90.29
CA LEU A 890 -56.46 -27.96 -89.35
C LEU A 890 -56.92 -27.10 -88.17
N HIS A 891 -57.28 -27.77 -87.08
CA HIS A 891 -57.49 -27.14 -85.78
C HIS A 891 -56.17 -27.13 -85.01
N GLY A 892 -55.68 -25.94 -84.66
CA GLY A 892 -54.51 -25.76 -83.82
C GLY A 892 -54.61 -24.46 -83.04
N ALA A 893 -53.91 -24.36 -81.92
CA ALA A 893 -53.92 -23.16 -81.11
C ALA A 893 -52.49 -22.79 -80.72
N LEU A 894 -52.19 -21.49 -80.75
CA LEU A 894 -50.94 -20.96 -80.21
C LEU A 894 -51.16 -20.75 -78.72
N GLU A 895 -50.66 -21.68 -77.90
CA GLU A 895 -50.90 -21.72 -76.45
C GLU A 895 -50.55 -20.39 -75.77
N GLY A 896 -51.54 -19.80 -75.10
CA GLY A 896 -51.33 -18.62 -74.27
C GLY A 896 -50.36 -18.92 -73.13
N ARG A 897 -49.39 -18.04 -72.93
CA ARG A 897 -48.41 -18.16 -71.84
C ARG A 897 -48.57 -17.02 -70.84
N THR A 898 -48.48 -17.38 -69.56
CA THR A 898 -48.37 -16.42 -68.45
C THR A 898 -46.91 -16.02 -68.27
N ILE A 899 -46.62 -14.74 -68.48
CA ILE A 899 -45.31 -14.13 -68.26
C ILE A 899 -45.35 -13.45 -66.88
N PRO A 900 -44.59 -13.93 -65.87
CA PRO A 900 -44.49 -13.25 -64.59
C PRO A 900 -43.66 -11.97 -64.75
N ILE A 901 -44.20 -10.83 -64.28
CA ILE A 901 -43.55 -9.51 -64.34
C ILE A 901 -42.92 -9.17 -62.99
N ILE A 902 -43.63 -9.44 -61.88
CA ILE A 902 -43.10 -9.42 -60.52
C ILE A 902 -43.65 -10.66 -59.81
N ASN A 903 -42.78 -11.43 -59.15
CA ASN A 903 -43.16 -12.55 -58.32
C ASN A 903 -42.39 -12.50 -56.99
N ILE A 904 -43.01 -11.87 -55.99
CA ILE A 904 -42.58 -11.92 -54.59
C ILE A 904 -43.41 -13.01 -53.92
N VAL A 905 -42.74 -14.09 -53.53
CA VAL A 905 -43.36 -15.20 -52.78
C VAL A 905 -43.66 -14.77 -51.35
N ALA A 906 -44.71 -15.36 -50.75
CA ALA A 906 -44.93 -15.24 -49.31
C ALA A 906 -43.72 -15.84 -48.58
N ALA A 907 -43.07 -15.02 -47.76
CA ALA A 907 -41.92 -15.39 -46.96
C ALA A 907 -41.92 -14.60 -45.64
N PRO A 908 -41.27 -15.11 -44.58
CA PRO A 908 -41.04 -14.34 -43.36
C PRO A 908 -40.08 -13.17 -43.61
N GLY A 909 -40.20 -12.15 -42.76
CA GLY A 909 -39.51 -10.88 -42.93
C GLY A 909 -39.99 -10.07 -44.13
N PHE A 910 -39.30 -8.97 -44.42
CA PHE A 910 -39.65 -8.00 -45.44
C PHE A 910 -38.46 -7.76 -46.37
N GLY A 911 -38.58 -8.16 -47.64
CA GLY A 911 -37.52 -7.99 -48.63
C GLY A 911 -36.30 -8.89 -48.42
N ASN A 912 -36.43 -9.96 -47.62
CA ASN A 912 -35.38 -10.94 -47.43
C ASN A 912 -35.16 -11.76 -48.73
N SER A 913 -33.89 -12.04 -49.05
CA SER A 913 -33.41 -12.80 -50.21
C SER A 913 -32.37 -13.85 -49.78
N THR A 914 -32.68 -14.52 -48.67
CA THR A 914 -31.87 -15.59 -48.07
C THR A 914 -32.25 -16.97 -48.62
N SER A 915 -31.34 -17.94 -48.54
CA SER A 915 -31.60 -19.31 -49.03
C SER A 915 -32.36 -20.20 -48.04
N ALA A 916 -32.54 -19.76 -46.79
CA ALA A 916 -33.46 -20.36 -45.82
C ALA A 916 -34.37 -19.26 -45.22
N PRO A 917 -35.49 -19.62 -44.57
CA PRO A 917 -36.37 -18.66 -43.92
C PRO A 917 -35.63 -17.75 -42.94
N SER A 918 -35.95 -16.47 -42.97
CA SER A 918 -35.29 -15.41 -42.20
C SER A 918 -36.32 -14.37 -41.77
N SER A 919 -36.24 -13.87 -40.55
CA SER A 919 -37.08 -12.75 -40.10
C SER A 919 -36.44 -11.40 -40.44
N GLY A 920 -37.11 -10.31 -40.06
CA GLY A 920 -36.55 -8.96 -40.14
C GLY A 920 -36.67 -8.34 -41.53
N PHE A 921 -35.65 -7.58 -41.96
CA PHE A 921 -35.71 -6.72 -43.15
C PHE A 921 -34.45 -6.83 -44.00
N PHE A 922 -34.61 -7.03 -45.31
CA PHE A 922 -33.55 -6.96 -46.32
C PHE A 922 -32.31 -7.86 -46.08
N ASN A 923 -32.46 -8.96 -45.35
CA ASN A 923 -31.39 -9.96 -45.17
C ASN A 923 -31.16 -10.74 -46.48
N SER A 924 -29.94 -11.21 -46.75
CA SER A 924 -29.58 -11.84 -48.04
C SER A 924 -28.45 -12.88 -47.92
N GLY A 925 -28.35 -13.80 -48.88
CA GLY A 925 -27.26 -14.79 -48.94
C GLY A 925 -27.69 -16.23 -48.59
N SER A 926 -26.74 -17.10 -48.26
CA SER A 926 -27.02 -18.48 -47.86
C SER A 926 -27.49 -18.58 -46.41
N GLY A 927 -28.36 -19.53 -46.06
CA GLY A 927 -28.77 -19.79 -44.67
C GLY A 927 -29.94 -18.90 -44.20
N GLY A 928 -30.20 -18.92 -42.88
CA GLY A 928 -31.21 -18.10 -42.23
C GLY A 928 -30.59 -16.96 -41.42
N SER A 929 -31.33 -15.87 -41.25
CA SER A 929 -30.92 -14.64 -40.56
C SER A 929 -32.09 -13.96 -39.83
N SER A 930 -31.78 -13.08 -38.88
CA SER A 930 -32.75 -12.14 -38.30
C SER A 930 -32.18 -10.72 -38.34
N GLY A 931 -33.00 -9.68 -38.14
CA GLY A 931 -32.55 -8.30 -37.96
C GLY A 931 -32.69 -7.44 -39.23
N PHE A 932 -31.70 -6.61 -39.55
CA PHE A 932 -31.79 -5.64 -40.65
C PHE A 932 -30.54 -5.64 -41.54
N GLY A 933 -30.71 -5.98 -42.82
CA GLY A 933 -29.70 -5.80 -43.87
C GLY A 933 -28.48 -6.72 -43.76
N ASN A 934 -28.61 -7.89 -43.12
CA ASN A 934 -27.52 -8.84 -42.92
C ASN A 934 -27.23 -9.65 -44.19
N PHE A 935 -25.97 -10.07 -44.36
CA PHE A 935 -25.51 -10.86 -45.51
C PHE A 935 -24.80 -12.14 -45.04
N GLY A 936 -25.20 -13.28 -45.60
CA GLY A 936 -24.64 -14.60 -45.27
C GLY A 936 -25.51 -15.40 -44.30
N ALA A 937 -24.97 -16.50 -43.77
CA ALA A 937 -25.70 -17.45 -42.94
C ALA A 937 -25.59 -17.12 -41.45
N ASN A 938 -26.61 -17.52 -40.69
CA ASN A 938 -26.55 -17.72 -39.24
C ASN A 938 -26.09 -16.45 -38.51
N ASN A 939 -26.78 -15.34 -38.76
CA ASN A 939 -26.49 -14.05 -38.17
C ASN A 939 -27.77 -13.31 -37.72
N SER A 940 -27.63 -12.49 -36.68
CA SER A 940 -28.65 -11.57 -36.19
C SER A 940 -28.08 -10.16 -36.16
N GLY A 941 -28.91 -9.13 -35.94
CA GLY A 941 -28.46 -7.76 -35.69
C GLY A 941 -28.60 -6.83 -36.89
N TRP A 942 -27.69 -5.88 -37.05
CA TRP A 942 -27.77 -4.80 -38.03
C TRP A 942 -26.55 -4.79 -38.96
N GLN A 943 -26.77 -5.02 -40.25
CA GLN A 943 -25.77 -4.98 -41.33
C GLN A 943 -24.52 -5.86 -41.09
N ASN A 944 -24.71 -7.00 -40.45
CA ASN A 944 -23.68 -8.01 -40.24
C ASN A 944 -23.39 -8.81 -41.53
N PHE A 945 -22.14 -9.23 -41.71
CA PHE A 945 -21.64 -9.89 -42.91
C PHE A 945 -20.85 -11.14 -42.52
N SER A 946 -21.34 -12.33 -42.90
CA SER A 946 -20.70 -13.62 -42.64
C SER A 946 -20.22 -14.30 -43.93
N THR A 947 -19.03 -14.90 -43.88
CA THR A 947 -18.41 -15.63 -45.00
C THR A 947 -18.02 -17.05 -44.60
N GLY A 948 -19.01 -17.84 -44.17
CA GLY A 948 -18.79 -19.20 -43.71
C GLY A 948 -20.08 -19.95 -43.38
N VAL A 949 -19.92 -21.18 -42.88
CA VAL A 949 -21.00 -22.01 -42.30
C VAL A 949 -21.22 -21.69 -40.82
N LEU A 950 -20.16 -21.24 -40.15
CA LEU A 950 -20.20 -20.56 -38.86
C LEU A 950 -20.31 -19.05 -39.17
N GLY A 951 -21.29 -18.38 -38.55
CA GLY A 951 -21.65 -16.98 -38.80
C GLY A 951 -20.58 -15.99 -38.36
#